data_AF-A0A1I8FTM6-F1
#
_entry.id   AF-A0A1I8FTM6-F1
#
_cell.length_a   1.000
_cell.length_b   1.000
_cell.length_c   1.000
_cell.angle_alpha   90.00
_cell.angle_beta   90.00
_cell.angle_gamma   90.00
#
_symmetry.space_group_name_H-M   'P 1'
#
loop_
_entity.id
_entity.type
_entity.pdbx_description
1 polymer ?
#
loop_
_entity_poly.entity_id
_entity_poly.type
_entity_poly.pdbx_seq_one_letter_code
_entity_poly.pdbx_strand_id
1 'polypeptide(L)'
;AKRQQRRPRCHQATGARNWKPDGRIPYSNAAMSGHIANSKAFENVTIPVDAASCATANTVELQLAVLKDPAAEATTGAKGGNEVTEKVHEQAELDLDAHEDFEELPPRDDCWHRLCVRLLCSAEGAAHRKRLVGIAKWLTAAAAALAFLAYLAYCSFLLATRFRGTPEAEQSIRLLWVSALAILLAVVSWAPRCCGPSLERAAAQLKQLRSRYDRLFQLASTFWWVPEAFIAASFLVWMAVQNPANITSACGLLLLLLLSLAVSAHPERVNWKPVLGGILIQLVFAVLILRTRAGFLFFNFLGDRTSEFLEHCAAGSKFLFGGDYEHHFFAFKILPIIVFFSSVLTVLFHLGALQAVICRIGAFMQTVMGTTAAESMVASANIFVGQTEAPLMVRPFLPLMTKSEIHSVMTSGFATIAGGVLAAYISMGVPARHLLSASVMSAPAALAVSKLVYPETRKSRTRVEDVRRLKLARYRGIVEAAGAGAIASLSVIGAIAANLIAFVSILAFINSTITWLGYRAGLSFPLTFEFVLSFLFWPLALVMGVPPRDCRQVAELIGIKTFLNEFIAYQRLGDIKKNYNALSAAMGNLTEVEHSWSGTDVVFPSLNLTLPGGVLFEDKSFVIATYSLCGFSNLGSMGILIGALTAMAPSRRADIAHCGPRALVAGSIACFITACIAELGFQVNFRPVAGGVVLQLIFAALILRTSWGYSLFNFLGDRAAEFIAHCQQGSKFVFGETYQEHFIAFAVLPIEIYFSAVITVLFHQGILRAVICNVGIVLQFILDCTAAESMVASANIFVGLAEAAMMVRPFLPLMTKSELHSVMTSGLATIAGGVMAAYISMGVPARHLLSASVMSAPAALAVSKLVYPETRKSRTRVEDVRRLKLARYGGIVEAAGAGAIASLSVIGAIAANLIAFVSILAFINSTVTWLGYRAGLSFPLTFEFVLSFLFWPLALVMGVPPRDCRQVAELIGIKTFLNEFIAYQRLSESVVIATYSLCGFSNLGSMGILIGALTAMAPSRRADIAHCGPRALIAGSIACFITACVAGLFVTDADLVMNF
;
A
#
# COMPACT_ATOMS: atom_id res chain seq x y z
N ALA A 1 -55.02 -33.62 40.17
CA ALA A 1 -55.42 -35.04 40.14
C ALA A 1 -56.50 -35.24 39.08
N LYS A 2 -56.56 -36.41 38.41
CA LYS A 2 -57.31 -36.67 37.14
C LYS A 2 -56.77 -35.83 35.95
N ARG A 3 -56.72 -36.33 34.70
CA ARG A 3 -56.97 -37.70 34.16
C ARG A 3 -56.26 -37.88 32.80
N GLN A 4 -55.78 -39.09 32.52
CA GLN A 4 -55.54 -39.78 31.22
C GLN A 4 -54.77 -39.04 30.08
N GLN A 5 -53.69 -39.54 29.46
CA GLN A 5 -53.31 -40.88 28.93
C GLN A 5 -53.81 -41.16 27.49
N ARG A 6 -52.86 -41.58 26.62
CA ARG A 6 -52.96 -42.45 25.39
C ARG A 6 -52.50 -41.87 24.03
N ARG A 7 -51.64 -42.67 23.38
CA ARG A 7 -51.34 -42.77 21.92
C ARG A 7 -52.40 -43.70 21.23
N PRO A 8 -52.25 -44.16 19.98
CA PRO A 8 -52.16 -43.50 18.65
C PRO A 8 -53.11 -44.14 17.57
N ARG A 9 -52.99 -43.75 16.28
CA ARG A 9 -53.58 -44.38 15.04
C ARG A 9 -55.13 -44.26 14.94
N CYS A 10 -55.78 -44.13 13.77
CA CYS A 10 -55.67 -44.95 12.55
C CYS A 10 -56.31 -44.30 11.27
N HIS A 11 -56.48 -45.11 10.21
CA HIS A 11 -56.86 -44.78 8.81
C HIS A 11 -58.34 -44.40 8.50
N GLN A 12 -58.56 -44.03 7.21
CA GLN A 12 -59.76 -44.11 6.32
C GLN A 12 -60.39 -42.77 5.91
N ALA A 13 -61.03 -42.60 4.72
CA ALA A 13 -60.95 -43.27 3.40
C ALA A 13 -61.77 -42.48 2.33
N THR A 14 -61.63 -42.86 1.03
CA THR A 14 -62.44 -42.47 -0.17
C THR A 14 -62.40 -40.99 -0.63
N GLY A 15 -62.56 -40.64 -1.92
CA GLY A 15 -62.47 -41.45 -3.16
C GLY A 15 -63.14 -40.82 -4.42
N ALA A 16 -62.69 -41.22 -5.64
CA ALA A 16 -63.41 -41.31 -6.95
C ALA A 16 -62.80 -40.62 -8.21
N ARG A 17 -62.51 -41.45 -9.25
CA ARG A 17 -62.50 -41.20 -10.73
C ARG A 17 -61.47 -40.17 -11.28
N ASN A 18 -60.81 -40.32 -12.45
CA ASN A 18 -60.86 -41.24 -13.62
C ASN A 18 -59.50 -41.11 -14.41
N TRP A 19 -59.09 -41.80 -15.50
CA TRP A 19 -59.64 -42.87 -16.37
C TRP A 19 -58.51 -43.79 -16.97
N LYS A 20 -58.50 -44.12 -18.29
CA LYS A 20 -57.54 -45.00 -19.04
C LYS A 20 -57.70 -44.78 -20.59
N PRO A 21 -57.02 -45.48 -21.57
CA PRO A 21 -56.05 -46.61 -21.52
C PRO A 21 -54.76 -46.46 -22.43
N ASP A 22 -54.11 -47.61 -22.73
CA ASP A 22 -53.08 -47.95 -23.76
C ASP A 22 -51.58 -47.59 -23.55
N GLY A 23 -50.59 -48.46 -23.84
CA GLY A 23 -50.67 -49.91 -24.15
C GLY A 23 -49.33 -50.61 -24.54
N ARG A 24 -49.31 -51.97 -24.44
CA ARG A 24 -48.30 -52.96 -24.91
C ARG A 24 -47.02 -53.21 -24.05
N ILE A 25 -46.38 -54.38 -24.27
CA ILE A 25 -45.51 -55.17 -23.35
C ILE A 25 -44.51 -55.99 -24.22
N PRO A 26 -43.22 -56.26 -23.85
CA PRO A 26 -42.83 -57.64 -23.43
C PRO A 26 -41.49 -57.86 -22.62
N TYR A 27 -41.24 -59.13 -22.25
CA TYR A 27 -39.97 -59.92 -22.05
C TYR A 27 -38.82 -59.56 -21.05
N SER A 28 -38.87 -60.25 -19.88
CA SER A 28 -37.90 -61.23 -19.28
C SER A 28 -36.48 -60.89 -18.74
N ASN A 29 -36.24 -61.38 -17.49
CA ASN A 29 -35.07 -62.10 -16.93
C ASN A 29 -33.67 -61.42 -16.83
N ALA A 30 -32.71 -61.79 -15.97
CA ALA A 30 -32.59 -62.44 -14.62
C ALA A 30 -31.06 -62.38 -14.22
N ALA A 31 -30.45 -62.96 -13.14
CA ALA A 31 -30.81 -63.76 -11.95
C ALA A 31 -29.65 -63.71 -10.88
N MET A 32 -29.91 -64.15 -9.63
CA MET A 32 -28.93 -64.74 -8.64
C MET A 32 -27.76 -63.87 -8.08
N SER A 33 -27.15 -64.15 -6.90
CA SER A 33 -27.50 -65.00 -5.72
C SER A 33 -26.56 -64.80 -4.50
N GLY A 34 -27.11 -64.90 -3.26
CA GLY A 34 -26.38 -65.26 -2.02
C GLY A 34 -25.50 -64.18 -1.34
N HIS A 35 -25.04 -64.35 -0.09
CA HIS A 35 -25.43 -65.28 0.99
C HIS A 35 -24.76 -64.89 2.34
N ILE A 36 -25.42 -65.14 3.50
CA ILE A 36 -24.81 -65.44 4.84
C ILE A 36 -24.05 -64.28 5.56
N ALA A 37 -23.95 -64.16 6.90
CA ALA A 37 -24.83 -64.46 8.06
C ALA A 37 -24.24 -63.84 9.36
N ASN A 38 -24.92 -64.05 10.50
CA ASN A 38 -24.40 -64.05 11.90
C ASN A 38 -23.89 -62.75 12.58
N SER A 39 -24.80 -62.15 13.35
CA SER A 39 -24.79 -62.14 14.85
C SER A 39 -23.47 -62.16 15.64
N LYS A 40 -23.39 -61.32 16.69
CA LYS A 40 -23.56 -61.76 18.12
C LYS A 40 -23.42 -60.62 19.16
N ALA A 41 -24.09 -60.86 20.30
CA ALA A 41 -23.79 -60.39 21.66
C ALA A 41 -23.87 -58.88 22.01
N PHE A 42 -23.97 -58.50 23.30
CA PHE A 42 -24.92 -58.88 24.37
C PHE A 42 -24.64 -57.99 25.62
N GLU A 43 -25.67 -57.77 26.44
CA GLU A 43 -25.61 -57.52 27.91
C GLU A 43 -24.87 -56.27 28.46
N ASN A 44 -25.60 -55.37 29.14
CA ASN A 44 -25.73 -55.23 30.62
C ASN A 44 -24.66 -54.25 31.19
N VAL A 45 -24.80 -53.54 32.32
CA VAL A 45 -25.44 -53.83 33.62
C VAL A 45 -26.23 -52.63 34.19
N THR A 46 -27.02 -52.89 35.23
CA THR A 46 -28.08 -52.12 35.91
C THR A 46 -27.69 -50.81 36.64
N ILE A 47 -28.73 -50.00 36.91
CA ILE A 47 -28.79 -48.85 37.82
C ILE A 47 -28.89 -49.31 39.30
N PRO A 48 -28.36 -48.55 40.28
CA PRO A 48 -29.19 -48.00 41.37
C PRO A 48 -28.93 -46.47 41.55
N VAL A 49 -29.85 -45.57 41.97
CA VAL A 49 -30.77 -45.55 43.13
C VAL A 49 -29.97 -45.51 44.44
N ASP A 50 -30.05 -44.55 45.37
CA ASP A 50 -31.00 -43.45 45.70
C ASP A 50 -30.36 -42.04 45.56
N ALA A 51 -31.03 -40.88 45.43
CA ALA A 51 -32.32 -40.33 45.90
C ALA A 51 -32.25 -39.49 47.22
N ALA A 52 -32.01 -38.18 47.08
CA ALA A 52 -32.34 -37.13 48.07
C ALA A 52 -32.55 -35.79 47.34
N SER A 53 -33.40 -34.89 47.88
CA SER A 53 -33.95 -33.75 47.14
C SER A 53 -33.55 -32.37 47.67
N CYS A 54 -33.41 -31.40 46.76
CA CYS A 54 -33.91 -30.04 46.98
C CYS A 54 -34.20 -29.37 45.63
N ALA A 55 -35.22 -28.51 45.56
CA ALA A 55 -35.70 -27.97 44.28
C ALA A 55 -36.16 -26.50 44.39
N THR A 56 -35.85 -25.71 43.36
CA THR A 56 -36.66 -24.62 42.78
C THR A 56 -35.85 -24.07 41.58
N ALA A 57 -36.29 -24.27 40.34
CA ALA A 57 -37.34 -23.51 39.64
C ALA A 57 -36.87 -22.13 39.15
N ASN A 58 -36.14 -22.12 38.02
CA ASN A 58 -35.99 -20.96 37.15
C ASN A 58 -36.92 -21.12 35.95
N THR A 59 -37.85 -20.19 35.75
CA THR A 59 -38.67 -20.10 34.53
C THR A 59 -38.79 -18.62 34.14
N VAL A 60 -38.60 -18.30 32.85
CA VAL A 60 -38.53 -16.92 32.38
C VAL A 60 -39.87 -16.48 31.81
N GLU A 61 -40.73 -15.93 32.67
CA GLU A 61 -41.94 -15.21 32.26
C GLU A 61 -42.16 -13.98 33.17
N LEU A 62 -41.98 -12.77 32.62
CA LEU A 62 -42.75 -11.55 32.90
C LEU A 62 -42.04 -10.31 32.34
N GLN A 63 -42.54 -9.78 31.23
CA GLN A 63 -43.23 -8.48 31.18
C GLN A 63 -43.66 -8.17 29.74
N LEU A 64 -44.92 -8.48 29.44
CA LEU A 64 -45.57 -8.16 28.15
C LEU A 64 -47.05 -7.86 28.43
N ALA A 65 -47.31 -6.71 29.07
CA ALA A 65 -48.61 -6.44 29.68
C ALA A 65 -48.99 -4.94 29.83
N VAL A 66 -48.74 -4.10 28.81
CA VAL A 66 -49.54 -2.87 28.59
C VAL A 66 -49.70 -2.61 27.09
N LEU A 67 -50.67 -3.29 26.47
CA LEU A 67 -51.39 -2.80 25.28
C LEU A 67 -52.84 -3.28 25.37
N LYS A 68 -53.76 -2.33 25.48
CA LYS A 68 -55.18 -2.52 25.19
C LYS A 68 -55.53 -1.56 24.05
N ASP A 69 -56.31 -2.03 23.09
CA ASP A 69 -56.93 -1.18 22.09
C ASP A 69 -57.91 -0.18 22.74
N PRO A 70 -58.18 0.93 22.03
CA PRO A 70 -59.55 1.32 21.77
C PRO A 70 -59.86 1.21 20.27
N ALA A 71 -61.01 0.64 19.93
CA ALA A 71 -61.48 0.49 18.56
C ALA A 71 -62.45 1.62 18.16
N ALA A 72 -62.54 1.83 16.84
CA ALA A 72 -63.67 2.34 16.05
C ALA A 72 -64.44 3.61 16.49
N GLU A 73 -64.50 4.56 15.54
CA GLU A 73 -65.70 5.27 15.05
C GLU A 73 -66.79 5.77 16.04
N ALA A 74 -67.05 7.09 16.04
CA ALA A 74 -68.31 7.66 15.52
C ALA A 74 -68.41 9.22 15.60
N THR A 75 -68.64 9.84 14.45
CA THR A 75 -69.54 11.01 14.16
C THR A 75 -69.67 12.24 15.12
N THR A 76 -69.72 13.43 14.49
CA THR A 76 -70.15 14.76 15.02
C THR A 76 -69.25 15.46 16.06
N GLY A 77 -69.22 16.80 16.18
CA GLY A 77 -69.81 17.81 15.28
C GLY A 77 -69.89 19.25 15.83
N ALA A 78 -69.01 20.14 15.34
CA ALA A 78 -69.14 21.61 15.23
C ALA A 78 -68.94 22.55 16.45
N LYS A 79 -68.44 23.76 16.08
CA LYS A 79 -68.43 25.09 16.76
C LYS A 79 -67.33 25.43 17.80
N GLY A 80 -66.73 26.61 17.59
CA GLY A 80 -65.84 27.35 18.51
C GLY A 80 -64.34 27.10 18.28
N GLY A 81 -63.44 28.10 18.26
CA GLY A 81 -63.70 29.56 18.29
C GLY A 81 -62.57 30.42 18.89
N ASN A 82 -61.38 30.44 18.25
CA ASN A 82 -60.23 31.35 18.50
C ASN A 82 -59.55 31.43 19.88
N GLU A 83 -58.21 31.58 19.81
CA GLU A 83 -57.35 32.44 20.65
C GLU A 83 -57.46 32.39 22.19
N VAL A 84 -56.82 31.39 22.83
CA VAL A 84 -55.75 31.59 23.86
C VAL A 84 -54.89 30.31 23.96
N THR A 85 -53.71 30.27 23.32
CA THR A 85 -52.76 29.13 23.48
C THR A 85 -51.27 29.52 23.53
N GLU A 86 -50.93 30.79 23.79
CA GLU A 86 -49.54 31.24 23.98
C GLU A 86 -49.05 31.16 25.44
N LYS A 87 -49.80 30.49 26.35
CA LYS A 87 -49.44 30.34 27.77
C LYS A 87 -49.60 28.93 28.36
N VAL A 88 -49.88 27.92 27.55
CA VAL A 88 -50.05 26.52 28.02
C VAL A 88 -48.78 25.68 27.85
N HIS A 89 -47.83 26.10 27.01
CA HIS A 89 -46.57 25.37 26.82
C HIS A 89 -45.49 25.66 27.88
N GLU A 90 -45.62 26.76 28.64
CA GLU A 90 -44.63 27.22 29.62
C GLU A 90 -44.80 26.60 31.03
N GLN A 91 -45.91 25.87 31.27
CA GLN A 91 -46.16 25.16 32.53
C GLN A 91 -46.02 23.63 32.43
N ALA A 92 -45.66 23.10 31.25
CA ALA A 92 -45.31 21.68 31.08
C ALA A 92 -43.80 21.40 31.19
N GLU A 93 -42.96 22.44 31.31
CA GLU A 93 -41.50 22.32 31.42
C GLU A 93 -40.98 22.45 32.87
N LEU A 94 -41.86 22.44 33.88
CA LEU A 94 -41.50 22.62 35.30
C LEU A 94 -41.58 21.35 36.17
N ASP A 95 -42.23 20.27 35.71
CA ASP A 95 -42.38 19.01 36.46
C ASP A 95 -41.38 17.90 36.03
N LEU A 96 -40.34 18.26 35.27
CA LEU A 96 -39.27 17.33 34.83
C LEU A 96 -37.93 17.49 35.57
N ASP A 97 -37.82 18.45 36.48
CA ASP A 97 -36.68 18.59 37.42
C ASP A 97 -36.85 17.69 38.67
N ALA A 98 -37.74 16.70 38.61
CA ALA A 98 -37.78 15.59 39.56
C ALA A 98 -36.49 14.77 39.42
N HIS A 99 -35.53 15.00 40.31
CA HIS A 99 -34.30 14.22 40.43
C HIS A 99 -34.62 12.73 40.65
N GLU A 100 -34.60 11.93 39.59
CA GLU A 100 -34.27 10.50 39.71
C GLU A 100 -32.82 10.40 40.17
N ASP A 101 -32.61 10.42 41.49
CA ASP A 101 -31.35 10.06 42.10
C ASP A 101 -30.97 8.64 41.66
N PHE A 102 -29.99 8.57 40.76
CA PHE A 102 -29.33 7.31 40.43
C PHE A 102 -28.77 6.73 41.73
N GLU A 103 -29.41 5.68 42.27
CA GLU A 103 -28.85 4.91 43.37
C GLU A 103 -27.41 4.50 42.98
N GLU A 104 -26.41 5.06 43.69
CA GLU A 104 -25.02 4.66 43.53
C GLU A 104 -24.83 3.25 44.08
N LEU A 105 -25.22 2.25 43.27
CA LEU A 105 -24.87 0.85 43.46
C LEU A 105 -23.35 0.79 43.67
N PRO A 106 -22.87 0.49 44.89
CA PRO A 106 -21.47 0.66 45.21
C PRO A 106 -20.63 -0.29 44.35
N PRO A 107 -19.40 0.10 43.97
CA PRO A 107 -18.55 -0.71 43.10
C PRO A 107 -18.40 -2.12 43.67
N ARG A 108 -18.89 -3.12 42.94
CA ARG A 108 -18.91 -4.52 43.38
C ARG A 108 -17.49 -5.12 43.32
N ASP A 109 -16.69 -4.78 44.34
CA ASP A 109 -15.31 -5.22 44.53
C ASP A 109 -15.15 -6.76 44.42
N ASP A 110 -13.93 -7.19 44.06
CA ASP A 110 -13.59 -8.54 43.59
C ASP A 110 -13.96 -9.69 44.53
N CYS A 111 -13.98 -10.92 43.99
CA CYS A 111 -14.28 -12.13 44.78
C CYS A 111 -13.27 -12.33 45.92
N TRP A 112 -11.97 -12.09 45.67
CA TRP A 112 -10.93 -12.08 46.71
C TRP A 112 -11.14 -10.97 47.74
N HIS A 113 -11.57 -9.78 47.32
CA HIS A 113 -11.90 -8.70 48.26
C HIS A 113 -13.05 -9.12 49.16
N ARG A 114 -14.09 -9.77 48.61
CA ARG A 114 -15.20 -10.34 49.39
C ARG A 114 -14.81 -11.51 50.29
N LEU A 115 -13.82 -12.34 49.93
CA LEU A 115 -13.31 -13.40 50.81
C LEU A 115 -12.56 -12.80 52.00
N CYS A 116 -11.60 -11.89 51.75
CA CYS A 116 -10.88 -11.18 52.81
C CYS A 116 -11.83 -10.36 53.69
N VAL A 117 -12.77 -9.60 53.09
CA VAL A 117 -13.77 -8.82 53.84
C VAL A 117 -14.71 -9.74 54.63
N ARG A 118 -15.13 -10.91 54.13
CA ARG A 118 -15.94 -11.85 54.93
C ARG A 118 -15.17 -12.42 56.12
N LEU A 119 -13.90 -12.79 55.94
CA LEU A 119 -13.03 -13.25 57.04
C LEU A 119 -12.72 -12.15 58.07
N LEU A 120 -12.74 -10.88 57.65
CA LEU A 120 -12.50 -9.70 58.50
C LEU A 120 -13.78 -9.03 59.02
N CYS A 121 -14.97 -9.41 58.54
CA CYS A 121 -16.27 -8.83 58.94
C CYS A 121 -16.80 -9.34 60.29
N SER A 122 -16.03 -10.16 61.01
CA SER A 122 -16.33 -10.57 62.38
C SER A 122 -16.05 -9.46 63.43
N ALA A 123 -15.64 -8.26 63.00
CA ALA A 123 -15.33 -7.12 63.85
C ALA A 123 -16.11 -5.86 63.41
N GLU A 124 -16.55 -5.07 64.40
CA GLU A 124 -17.49 -3.98 64.20
C GLU A 124 -16.88 -2.65 63.70
N GLY A 125 -17.76 -1.69 63.36
CA GLY A 125 -17.38 -0.30 63.08
C GLY A 125 -17.18 0.05 61.60
N ALA A 126 -17.82 1.14 61.16
CA ALA A 126 -17.68 1.65 59.79
C ALA A 126 -16.29 2.26 59.51
N ALA A 127 -15.69 2.92 60.52
CA ALA A 127 -14.33 3.43 60.44
C ALA A 127 -13.29 2.29 60.34
N HIS A 128 -13.49 1.21 61.10
CA HIS A 128 -12.63 0.03 61.06
C HIS A 128 -12.71 -0.66 59.69
N ARG A 129 -13.92 -0.79 59.10
CA ARG A 129 -14.11 -1.25 57.71
C ARG A 129 -13.36 -0.40 56.68
N LYS A 130 -13.40 0.94 56.75
CA LYS A 130 -12.58 1.79 55.85
C LYS A 130 -11.08 1.52 56.00
N ARG A 131 -10.59 1.32 57.23
CA ARG A 131 -9.18 1.02 57.52
C ARG A 131 -8.76 -0.37 56.99
N LEU A 132 -9.58 -1.40 57.22
CA LEU A 132 -9.36 -2.77 56.74
C LEU A 132 -9.43 -2.87 55.21
N VAL A 133 -10.38 -2.18 54.55
CA VAL A 133 -10.43 -2.09 53.08
C VAL A 133 -9.19 -1.39 52.53
N GLY A 134 -8.68 -0.36 53.22
CA GLY A 134 -7.40 0.28 52.91
C GLY A 134 -6.21 -0.66 53.03
N ILE A 135 -6.11 -1.43 54.13
CA ILE A 135 -5.06 -2.44 54.34
C ILE A 135 -5.14 -3.55 53.30
N ALA A 136 -6.34 -4.08 53.00
CA ALA A 136 -6.53 -5.08 51.97
C ALA A 136 -6.13 -4.57 50.57
N LYS A 137 -6.43 -3.31 50.24
CA LYS A 137 -6.01 -2.67 48.98
C LYS A 137 -4.50 -2.41 48.94
N TRP A 138 -3.86 -2.14 50.09
CA TRP A 138 -2.39 -2.08 50.20
C TRP A 138 -1.72 -3.45 50.05
N LEU A 139 -2.24 -4.50 50.69
CA LEU A 139 -1.71 -5.86 50.61
C LEU A 139 -1.85 -6.44 49.19
N THR A 140 -2.98 -6.23 48.51
CA THR A 140 -3.12 -6.66 47.11
C THR A 140 -2.26 -5.84 46.15
N ALA A 141 -2.09 -4.54 46.37
CA ALA A 141 -1.15 -3.72 45.60
C ALA A 141 0.32 -4.15 45.82
N ALA A 142 0.71 -4.47 47.07
CA ALA A 142 2.05 -4.96 47.39
C ALA A 142 2.31 -6.34 46.78
N ALA A 143 1.35 -7.28 46.87
CA ALA A 143 1.45 -8.58 46.24
C ALA A 143 1.55 -8.48 44.70
N ALA A 144 0.76 -7.60 44.08
CA ALA A 144 0.83 -7.35 42.64
C ALA A 144 2.17 -6.71 42.22
N ALA A 145 2.69 -5.75 43.01
CA ALA A 145 4.00 -5.15 42.78
C ALA A 145 5.14 -6.16 42.93
N LEU A 146 5.08 -7.05 43.93
CA LEU A 146 6.09 -8.08 44.16
C LEU A 146 6.05 -9.16 43.07
N ALA A 147 4.87 -9.57 42.62
CA ALA A 147 4.70 -10.45 41.46
C ALA A 147 5.22 -9.80 40.15
N PHE A 148 5.00 -8.49 39.98
CA PHE A 148 5.52 -7.73 38.84
C PHE A 148 7.05 -7.59 38.88
N LEU A 149 7.65 -7.36 40.06
CA LEU A 149 9.10 -7.37 40.24
C LEU A 149 9.70 -8.76 39.97
N ALA A 150 9.05 -9.84 40.42
CA ALA A 150 9.45 -11.20 40.09
C ALA A 150 9.39 -11.49 38.57
N TYR A 151 8.35 -10.98 37.89
CA TYR A 151 8.23 -11.06 36.43
C TYR A 151 9.34 -10.27 35.70
N LEU A 152 9.68 -9.06 36.17
CA LEU A 152 10.79 -8.28 35.63
C LEU A 152 12.15 -8.97 35.85
N ALA A 153 12.36 -9.57 37.02
CA ALA A 153 13.56 -10.37 37.32
C ALA A 153 13.66 -11.59 36.40
N TYR A 154 12.55 -12.31 36.19
CA TYR A 154 12.47 -13.45 35.27
C TYR A 154 12.76 -13.05 33.81
N CYS A 155 12.17 -11.95 33.33
CA CYS A 155 12.48 -11.41 32.00
C CYS A 155 13.97 -11.03 31.86
N SER A 156 14.53 -10.37 32.89
CA SER A 156 15.94 -9.96 32.90
C SER A 156 16.89 -11.16 32.91
N PHE A 157 16.55 -12.22 33.65
CA PHE A 157 17.29 -13.49 33.67
C PHE A 157 17.27 -14.20 32.32
N LEU A 158 16.11 -14.24 31.64
CA LEU A 158 16.02 -14.81 30.29
C LEU A 158 16.85 -14.01 29.28
N LEU A 159 16.83 -12.67 29.31
CA LEU A 159 17.72 -11.87 28.46
C LEU A 159 19.19 -12.11 28.78
N ALA A 160 19.58 -12.14 30.06
CA ALA A 160 20.98 -12.37 30.45
C ALA A 160 21.52 -13.73 29.99
N THR A 161 20.66 -14.75 29.88
CA THR A 161 21.06 -16.14 29.57
C THR A 161 20.91 -16.52 28.09
N ARG A 162 19.87 -16.06 27.38
CA ARG A 162 19.54 -16.51 26.01
C ARG A 162 19.86 -15.52 24.89
N PHE A 163 20.26 -14.28 25.19
CA PHE A 163 20.50 -13.25 24.17
C PHE A 163 21.85 -13.38 23.44
N ARG A 164 22.75 -14.29 23.86
CA ARG A 164 24.07 -14.50 23.24
C ARG A 164 24.03 -15.45 22.04
N GLY A 165 23.62 -14.93 20.89
CA GLY A 165 24.04 -15.44 19.57
C GLY A 165 23.41 -16.74 19.05
N THR A 166 22.49 -17.37 19.78
CA THR A 166 21.73 -18.53 19.28
C THR A 166 20.47 -18.09 18.52
N PRO A 167 19.89 -18.92 17.62
CA PRO A 167 18.63 -18.60 16.95
C PRO A 167 17.44 -18.43 17.92
N GLU A 168 17.55 -18.92 19.16
CA GLU A 168 16.57 -18.72 20.23
C GLU A 168 16.46 -17.26 20.70
N ALA A 169 17.46 -16.41 20.38
CA ALA A 169 17.46 -15.00 20.77
C ALA A 169 16.21 -14.24 20.26
N GLU A 170 15.60 -14.68 19.15
CA GLU A 170 14.35 -14.12 18.65
C GLU A 170 13.21 -14.23 19.67
N GLN A 171 13.11 -15.34 20.40
CA GLN A 171 12.09 -15.54 21.44
C GLN A 171 12.29 -14.60 22.63
N SER A 172 13.56 -14.34 23.00
CA SER A 172 13.91 -13.38 24.06
C SER A 172 13.58 -11.93 23.64
N ILE A 173 13.78 -11.60 22.37
CA ILE A 173 13.40 -10.31 21.77
C ILE A 173 11.87 -10.16 21.76
N ARG A 174 11.11 -11.21 21.39
CA ARG A 174 9.63 -11.21 21.45
C ARG A 174 9.13 -10.89 22.87
N LEU A 175 9.68 -11.55 23.89
CA LEU A 175 9.33 -11.29 25.30
C LEU A 175 9.65 -9.83 25.70
N LEU A 176 10.85 -9.34 25.38
CA LEU A 176 11.26 -7.97 25.67
C LEU A 176 10.27 -6.94 25.11
N TRP A 177 9.84 -7.08 23.86
CA TRP A 177 8.90 -6.14 23.23
C TRP A 177 7.51 -6.18 23.87
N VAL A 178 7.00 -7.36 24.24
CA VAL A 178 5.71 -7.47 24.94
C VAL A 178 5.78 -6.86 26.34
N SER A 179 6.84 -7.14 27.10
CA SER A 179 7.09 -6.54 28.41
C SER A 179 7.22 -5.01 28.32
N ALA A 180 8.01 -4.51 27.37
CA ALA A 180 8.21 -3.08 27.14
C ALA A 180 6.92 -2.38 26.71
N LEU A 181 6.09 -3.00 25.86
CA LEU A 181 4.80 -2.46 25.46
C LEU A 181 3.80 -2.44 26.62
N ALA A 182 3.76 -3.48 27.46
CA ALA A 182 2.92 -3.52 28.66
C ALA A 182 3.33 -2.43 29.67
N ILE A 183 4.64 -2.26 29.90
CA ILE A 183 5.21 -1.18 30.73
C ILE A 183 4.85 0.19 30.13
N LEU A 184 5.01 0.39 28.82
CA LEU A 184 4.67 1.65 28.15
C LEU A 184 3.17 1.96 28.26
N LEU A 185 2.29 0.99 28.08
CA LEU A 185 0.84 1.17 28.22
C LEU A 185 0.43 1.49 29.67
N ALA A 186 1.11 0.91 30.66
CA ALA A 186 0.97 1.22 32.08
C ALA A 186 1.47 2.65 32.39
N VAL A 187 2.69 3.01 31.99
CA VAL A 187 3.25 4.37 32.16
C VAL A 187 2.36 5.42 31.48
N VAL A 188 1.91 5.18 30.25
CA VAL A 188 1.03 6.10 29.49
C VAL A 188 -0.44 6.07 29.99
N SER A 189 -0.81 5.20 30.93
CA SER A 189 -2.11 5.28 31.64
C SER A 189 -1.98 5.80 33.08
N TRP A 190 -0.78 5.79 33.65
CA TRP A 190 -0.45 6.32 34.97
C TRP A 190 0.01 7.78 34.92
N ALA A 191 0.78 8.18 33.90
CA ALA A 191 1.28 9.55 33.73
C ALA A 191 0.16 10.62 33.73
N PRO A 192 -1.03 10.42 33.12
CA PRO A 192 -2.15 11.36 33.25
C PRO A 192 -2.70 11.50 34.67
N ARG A 193 -2.49 10.52 35.56
CA ARG A 193 -2.93 10.57 36.97
C ARG A 193 -1.95 11.31 37.86
N CYS A 194 -0.65 11.18 37.59
CA CYS A 194 0.40 11.81 38.41
C CYS A 194 0.82 13.19 37.89
N CYS A 195 0.95 13.35 36.57
CA CYS A 195 1.22 14.65 35.96
C CYS A 195 -0.05 15.45 35.68
N GLY A 196 -1.24 14.84 35.75
CA GLY A 196 -2.55 15.46 35.47
C GLY A 196 -2.72 16.85 36.08
N PRO A 197 -2.59 17.02 37.42
CA PRO A 197 -2.75 18.33 38.06
C PRO A 197 -1.75 19.39 37.58
N SER A 198 -0.57 18.99 37.09
CA SER A 198 0.44 19.90 36.51
C SER A 198 0.16 20.19 35.04
N LEU A 199 -0.30 19.19 34.28
CA LEU A 199 -0.70 19.31 32.89
C LEU A 199 -1.97 20.18 32.74
N GLU A 200 -2.92 20.06 33.67
CA GLU A 200 -4.12 20.89 33.76
C GLU A 200 -3.77 22.34 34.15
N ARG A 201 -2.80 22.56 35.05
CA ARG A 201 -2.27 23.91 35.33
C ARG A 201 -1.59 24.54 34.11
N ALA A 202 -0.74 23.78 33.40
CA ALA A 202 -0.12 24.24 32.16
C ALA A 202 -1.16 24.49 31.05
N ALA A 203 -2.16 23.61 30.91
CA ALA A 203 -3.27 23.79 29.98
C ALA A 203 -4.16 24.98 30.36
N ALA A 204 -4.36 25.26 31.64
CA ALA A 204 -5.09 26.44 32.12
C ALA A 204 -4.32 27.74 31.82
N GLN A 205 -3.00 27.77 32.02
CA GLN A 205 -2.15 28.89 31.61
C GLN A 205 -2.19 29.10 30.08
N LEU A 206 -2.11 28.02 29.29
CA LEU A 206 -2.31 28.07 27.84
C LEU A 206 -3.72 28.54 27.44
N LYS A 207 -4.76 28.17 28.20
CA LYS A 207 -6.15 28.62 27.99
C LYS A 207 -6.33 30.11 28.34
N GLN A 208 -5.59 30.62 29.31
CA GLN A 208 -5.55 32.04 29.71
C GLN A 208 -4.69 32.90 28.76
N LEU A 209 -3.68 32.32 28.12
CA LEU A 209 -2.99 32.91 26.97
C LEU A 209 -3.89 32.91 25.73
N ARG A 210 -4.61 31.82 25.48
CA ARG A 210 -5.56 31.68 24.36
C ARG A 210 -6.68 32.71 24.43
N SER A 211 -7.27 32.97 25.60
CA SER A 211 -8.35 33.97 25.72
C SER A 211 -7.90 35.41 25.41
N ARG A 212 -6.62 35.76 25.62
CA ARG A 212 -6.06 37.05 25.16
C ARG A 212 -6.02 37.17 23.63
N TYR A 213 -5.97 36.05 22.92
CA TYR A 213 -5.89 35.97 21.46
C TYR A 213 -7.12 35.28 20.84
N ASP A 214 -8.25 35.15 21.55
CA ASP A 214 -9.33 34.25 21.12
C ASP A 214 -9.94 34.63 19.75
N ARG A 215 -9.96 35.91 19.35
CA ARG A 215 -10.32 36.32 17.98
C ARG A 215 -9.34 35.81 16.91
N LEU A 216 -8.04 35.88 17.22
CA LEU A 216 -6.96 35.40 16.35
C LEU A 216 -6.94 33.86 16.29
N PHE A 217 -7.21 33.20 17.42
CA PHE A 217 -7.35 31.74 17.50
C PHE A 217 -8.63 31.24 16.84
N GLN A 218 -9.75 31.98 16.92
CA GLN A 218 -10.97 31.68 16.18
C GLN A 218 -10.71 31.74 14.67
N LEU A 219 -10.12 32.83 14.15
CA LEU A 219 -9.69 32.91 12.75
C LEU A 219 -8.78 31.73 12.35
N ALA A 220 -7.71 31.47 13.13
CA ALA A 220 -6.79 30.38 12.86
C ALA A 220 -7.49 29.00 12.89
N SER A 221 -8.48 28.80 13.76
CA SER A 221 -9.27 27.56 13.81
C SER A 221 -10.26 27.41 12.65
N THR A 222 -10.82 28.52 12.15
CA THR A 222 -11.69 28.57 10.96
C THR A 222 -10.92 28.28 9.68
N PHE A 223 -9.62 28.61 9.62
CA PHE A 223 -8.73 28.33 8.49
C PHE A 223 -7.77 27.13 8.71
N TRP A 224 -7.89 26.39 9.82
CA TRP A 224 -6.96 25.31 10.17
C TRP A 224 -6.90 24.17 9.12
N TRP A 225 -7.99 23.96 8.40
CA TRP A 225 -8.09 23.00 7.31
C TRP A 225 -7.29 23.42 6.06
N VAL A 226 -6.87 24.69 5.92
CA VAL A 226 -6.10 25.17 4.77
C VAL A 226 -4.66 24.64 4.79
N PRO A 227 -3.90 24.73 5.90
CA PRO A 227 -2.64 23.97 6.05
C PRO A 227 -2.80 22.46 5.86
N GLU A 228 -3.85 21.84 6.42
CA GLU A 228 -4.09 20.40 6.29
C GLU A 228 -4.36 20.00 4.82
N ALA A 229 -5.16 20.78 4.10
CA ALA A 229 -5.39 20.62 2.67
C ALA A 229 -4.13 20.85 1.84
N PHE A 230 -3.34 21.89 2.14
CA PHE A 230 -2.08 22.16 1.45
C PHE A 230 -1.05 21.05 1.65
N ILE A 231 -0.94 20.51 2.87
CA ILE A 231 -0.08 19.35 3.17
C ILE A 231 -0.57 18.12 2.41
N ALA A 232 -1.86 17.79 2.48
CA ALA A 232 -2.43 16.64 1.78
C ALA A 232 -2.29 16.75 0.25
N ALA A 233 -2.57 17.93 -0.33
CA ALA A 233 -2.44 18.18 -1.76
C ALA A 233 -0.97 18.15 -2.21
N SER A 234 -0.06 18.82 -1.49
CA SER A 234 1.38 18.76 -1.76
C SER A 234 1.90 17.32 -1.67
N PHE A 235 1.37 16.53 -0.74
CA PHE A 235 1.75 15.12 -0.58
C PHE A 235 1.18 14.22 -1.70
N LEU A 236 -0.06 14.44 -2.12
CA LEU A 236 -0.67 13.76 -3.26
C LEU A 236 0.04 14.09 -4.58
N VAL A 237 0.35 15.37 -4.83
CA VAL A 237 1.15 15.81 -5.99
C VAL A 237 2.55 15.21 -5.91
N TRP A 238 3.19 15.21 -4.74
CA TRP A 238 4.49 14.58 -4.55
C TRP A 238 4.46 13.08 -4.87
N MET A 239 3.43 12.32 -4.46
CA MET A 239 3.29 10.90 -4.86
C MET A 239 3.02 10.73 -6.36
N ALA A 240 2.11 11.53 -6.93
CA ALA A 240 1.72 11.45 -8.34
C ALA A 240 2.87 11.78 -9.31
N VAL A 241 3.76 12.69 -8.93
CA VAL A 241 4.98 13.03 -9.70
C VAL A 241 6.03 11.90 -9.63
N GLN A 242 6.06 11.10 -8.56
CA GLN A 242 7.02 9.99 -8.42
C GLN A 242 6.65 8.75 -9.24
N ASN A 243 5.36 8.54 -9.54
CA ASN A 243 4.90 7.49 -10.44
C ASN A 243 3.70 7.97 -11.28
N PRO A 244 3.87 8.26 -12.59
CA PRO A 244 2.77 8.71 -13.45
C PRO A 244 1.59 7.75 -13.58
N ALA A 245 1.76 6.45 -13.29
CA ALA A 245 0.67 5.49 -13.25
C ALA A 245 -0.32 5.79 -12.09
N ASN A 246 0.21 6.21 -10.94
CA ASN A 246 -0.54 6.46 -9.71
C ASN A 246 -1.35 7.76 -9.78
N ILE A 247 -1.15 8.59 -10.82
CA ILE A 247 -2.06 9.70 -11.18
C ILE A 247 -3.49 9.17 -11.34
N THR A 248 -3.67 7.95 -11.90
CA THR A 248 -4.98 7.30 -12.03
C THR A 248 -5.68 7.19 -10.67
N SER A 249 -4.97 6.69 -9.66
CA SER A 249 -5.44 6.52 -8.28
C SER A 249 -5.67 7.84 -7.56
N ALA A 250 -4.88 8.88 -7.85
CA ALA A 250 -5.09 10.23 -7.33
C ALA A 250 -6.36 10.88 -7.93
N CYS A 251 -6.57 10.74 -9.24
CA CYS A 251 -7.81 11.13 -9.91
C CYS A 251 -9.01 10.31 -9.40
N GLY A 252 -8.81 9.03 -9.06
CA GLY A 252 -9.85 8.18 -8.48
C GLY A 252 -10.21 8.52 -7.04
N LEU A 253 -9.23 8.86 -6.21
CA LEU A 253 -9.48 9.44 -4.89
C LEU A 253 -10.34 10.70 -5.00
N LEU A 254 -10.01 11.60 -5.93
CA LEU A 254 -10.81 12.80 -6.21
C LEU A 254 -12.23 12.45 -6.72
N LEU A 255 -12.36 11.51 -7.67
CA LEU A 255 -13.66 11.11 -8.21
C LEU A 255 -14.56 10.45 -7.16
N LEU A 256 -14.00 9.63 -6.27
CA LEU A 256 -14.75 9.00 -5.17
C LEU A 256 -15.24 10.02 -4.13
N LEU A 257 -14.47 11.09 -3.89
CA LEU A 257 -14.89 12.22 -3.05
C LEU A 257 -15.97 13.06 -3.73
N LEU A 258 -15.86 13.31 -5.04
CA LEU A 258 -16.91 13.99 -5.82
C LEU A 258 -18.20 13.17 -5.89
N LEU A 259 -18.11 11.84 -6.04
CA LEU A 259 -19.24 10.92 -5.98
C LEU A 259 -19.91 10.95 -4.60
N SER A 260 -19.11 10.96 -3.53
CA SER A 260 -19.60 11.09 -2.14
C SER A 260 -20.33 12.41 -1.90
N LEU A 261 -19.86 13.51 -2.51
CA LEU A 261 -20.52 14.82 -2.46
C LEU A 261 -21.81 14.83 -3.28
N ALA A 262 -21.85 14.19 -4.45
CA ALA A 262 -23.03 14.08 -5.30
C ALA A 262 -24.16 13.23 -4.66
N VAL A 263 -23.81 12.25 -3.83
CA VAL A 263 -24.75 11.43 -3.04
C VAL A 263 -25.06 12.06 -1.66
N SER A 264 -24.49 13.23 -1.36
CA SER A 264 -24.64 13.87 -0.05
C SER A 264 -26.07 14.30 0.27
N ALA A 265 -26.49 14.09 1.51
CA ALA A 265 -27.77 14.56 2.03
C ALA A 265 -27.88 16.10 2.07
N HIS A 266 -26.76 16.79 2.33
CA HIS A 266 -26.71 18.23 2.56
C HIS A 266 -25.34 18.80 2.12
N PRO A 267 -25.00 18.81 0.82
CA PRO A 267 -23.67 19.21 0.33
C PRO A 267 -23.26 20.63 0.78
N GLU A 268 -24.24 21.53 0.91
CA GLU A 268 -24.08 22.90 1.45
C GLU A 268 -23.56 22.96 2.92
N ARG A 269 -23.65 21.86 3.69
CA ARG A 269 -23.30 21.78 5.13
C ARG A 269 -22.11 20.86 5.42
N VAL A 270 -21.35 20.48 4.40
CA VAL A 270 -20.14 19.66 4.55
C VAL A 270 -19.11 20.42 5.39
N ASN A 271 -18.81 19.91 6.58
CA ASN A 271 -17.64 20.36 7.33
C ASN A 271 -16.41 19.65 6.75
N TRP A 272 -15.52 20.42 6.12
CA TRP A 272 -14.33 19.89 5.45
C TRP A 272 -13.25 19.38 6.42
N LYS A 273 -13.26 19.79 7.71
CA LYS A 273 -12.25 19.35 8.68
C LYS A 273 -12.28 17.82 8.94
N PRO A 274 -13.43 17.19 9.22
CA PRO A 274 -13.52 15.72 9.25
C PRO A 274 -13.04 15.04 7.96
N VAL A 275 -13.38 15.60 6.79
CA VAL A 275 -13.07 15.00 5.49
C VAL A 275 -11.56 15.04 5.23
N LEU A 276 -10.96 16.23 5.30
CA LEU A 276 -9.54 16.45 5.06
C LEU A 276 -8.67 15.80 6.14
N GLY A 277 -9.05 15.90 7.42
CA GLY A 277 -8.35 15.25 8.53
C GLY A 277 -8.34 13.72 8.39
N GLY A 278 -9.44 13.11 7.96
CA GLY A 278 -9.50 11.67 7.73
C GLY A 278 -8.66 11.21 6.53
N ILE A 279 -8.59 12.00 5.45
CA ILE A 279 -7.69 11.74 4.32
C ILE A 279 -6.22 11.90 4.75
N LEU A 280 -5.89 12.97 5.48
CA LEU A 280 -4.53 13.22 5.97
C LEU A 280 -4.04 12.10 6.91
N ILE A 281 -4.89 11.62 7.82
CA ILE A 281 -4.57 10.46 8.68
C ILE A 281 -4.25 9.23 7.81
N GLN A 282 -5.06 8.93 6.79
CA GLN A 282 -4.81 7.79 5.90
C GLN A 282 -3.51 7.93 5.11
N LEU A 283 -3.21 9.12 4.56
CA LEU A 283 -1.96 9.38 3.84
C LEU A 283 -0.74 9.18 4.75
N VAL A 284 -0.79 9.71 5.98
CA VAL A 284 0.28 9.53 6.98
C VAL A 284 0.47 8.06 7.35
N PHE A 285 -0.61 7.31 7.57
CA PHE A 285 -0.52 5.87 7.84
C PHE A 285 -0.03 5.06 6.63
N ALA A 286 -0.46 5.39 5.41
CA ALA A 286 0.01 4.73 4.20
C ALA A 286 1.53 4.90 4.01
N VAL A 287 2.05 6.11 4.22
CA VAL A 287 3.51 6.35 4.22
C VAL A 287 4.19 5.56 5.33
N LEU A 288 3.70 5.67 6.56
CA LEU A 288 4.33 5.04 7.72
C LEU A 288 4.41 3.52 7.55
N ILE A 289 3.33 2.89 7.08
CA ILE A 289 3.20 1.43 6.98
C ILE A 289 3.79 0.87 5.68
N LEU A 290 3.42 1.44 4.52
CA LEU A 290 3.75 0.86 3.21
C LEU A 290 5.10 1.35 2.67
N ARG A 291 5.51 2.59 2.99
CA ARG A 291 6.75 3.20 2.47
C ARG A 291 7.94 3.11 3.45
N THR A 292 7.73 3.17 4.77
CA THR A 292 8.86 3.02 5.71
C THR A 292 9.18 1.57 6.01
N ARG A 293 10.48 1.22 6.03
CA ARG A 293 10.95 -0.13 6.41
C ARG A 293 10.56 -0.49 7.85
N ALA A 294 10.48 0.48 8.76
CA ALA A 294 10.09 0.26 10.15
C ALA A 294 8.62 -0.14 10.27
N GLY A 295 7.70 0.61 9.64
CA GLY A 295 6.28 0.27 9.61
C GLY A 295 5.99 -1.03 8.85
N PHE A 296 6.69 -1.29 7.74
CA PHE A 296 6.58 -2.56 7.02
C PHE A 296 6.96 -3.75 7.92
N LEU A 297 8.09 -3.69 8.62
CA LEU A 297 8.52 -4.75 9.53
C LEU A 297 7.56 -4.91 10.72
N PHE A 298 7.06 -3.80 11.28
CA PHE A 298 6.11 -3.82 12.39
C PHE A 298 4.76 -4.43 11.99
N PHE A 299 4.18 -4.05 10.85
CA PHE A 299 2.91 -4.61 10.38
C PHE A 299 3.04 -6.03 9.82
N ASN A 300 4.21 -6.44 9.31
CA ASN A 300 4.46 -7.85 9.01
C ASN A 300 4.52 -8.66 10.32
N PHE A 301 5.34 -8.26 11.29
CA PHE A 301 5.42 -8.89 12.61
C PHE A 301 4.05 -8.99 13.30
N LEU A 302 3.24 -7.92 13.25
CA LEU A 302 1.89 -7.93 13.80
C LEU A 302 0.98 -8.93 13.06
N GLY A 303 1.09 -9.03 11.74
CA GLY A 303 0.40 -10.05 10.94
C GLY A 303 0.83 -11.48 11.29
N ASP A 304 2.14 -11.72 11.39
CA ASP A 304 2.72 -13.03 11.72
C ASP A 304 2.28 -13.48 13.13
N ARG A 305 2.35 -12.58 14.13
CA ARG A 305 1.85 -12.82 15.49
C ARG A 305 0.33 -13.01 15.54
N THR A 306 -0.42 -12.34 14.67
CA THR A 306 -1.87 -12.55 14.56
C THR A 306 -2.16 -13.95 14.03
N SER A 307 -1.47 -14.42 12.97
CA SER A 307 -1.62 -15.79 12.46
C SER A 307 -1.31 -16.85 13.53
N GLU A 308 -0.17 -16.74 14.20
CA GLU A 308 0.27 -17.65 15.27
C GLU A 308 -0.74 -17.72 16.43
N PHE A 309 -1.30 -16.59 16.85
CA PHE A 309 -2.36 -16.55 17.86
C PHE A 309 -3.64 -17.27 17.43
N LEU A 310 -4.00 -17.18 16.14
CA LEU A 310 -5.21 -17.79 15.59
C LEU A 310 -5.06 -19.30 15.35
N GLU A 311 -3.84 -19.77 15.09
CA GLU A 311 -3.54 -21.20 14.99
C GLU A 311 -3.84 -21.96 16.29
N HIS A 312 -3.82 -21.31 17.47
CA HIS A 312 -4.29 -21.91 18.72
C HIS A 312 -5.77 -22.34 18.69
N CYS A 313 -6.62 -21.71 17.85
CA CYS A 313 -8.00 -22.13 17.67
C CYS A 313 -8.11 -23.52 17.01
N ALA A 314 -7.10 -23.96 16.26
CA ALA A 314 -7.04 -25.30 15.70
C ALA A 314 -7.05 -26.40 16.77
N ALA A 315 -6.48 -26.15 17.96
CA ALA A 315 -6.51 -27.11 19.06
C ALA A 315 -7.95 -27.32 19.60
N GLY A 316 -8.71 -26.23 19.81
CA GLY A 316 -10.11 -26.31 20.21
C GLY A 316 -11.01 -26.91 19.12
N SER A 317 -10.73 -26.58 17.85
CA SER A 317 -11.49 -27.10 16.71
C SER A 317 -11.25 -28.60 16.50
N LYS A 318 -9.99 -29.06 16.59
CA LYS A 318 -9.63 -30.49 16.52
C LYS A 318 -10.16 -31.29 17.71
N PHE A 319 -10.28 -30.68 18.89
CA PHE A 319 -10.92 -31.31 20.05
C PHE A 319 -12.43 -31.49 19.85
N LEU A 320 -13.12 -30.49 19.28
CA LEU A 320 -14.58 -30.49 19.14
C LEU A 320 -15.09 -31.23 17.89
N PHE A 321 -14.35 -31.18 16.78
CA PHE A 321 -14.75 -31.73 15.48
C PHE A 321 -13.86 -32.89 14.99
N GLY A 322 -12.87 -33.32 15.78
CA GLY A 322 -11.97 -34.42 15.45
C GLY A 322 -10.85 -34.03 14.47
N GLY A 323 -10.16 -35.05 13.93
CA GLY A 323 -9.03 -34.86 13.01
C GLY A 323 -9.42 -34.23 11.67
N ASP A 324 -10.66 -34.45 11.23
CA ASP A 324 -11.14 -34.15 9.87
C ASP A 324 -11.76 -32.75 9.72
N TYR A 325 -11.62 -31.90 10.75
CA TYR A 325 -12.13 -30.53 10.82
C TYR A 325 -11.68 -29.59 9.69
N GLU A 326 -10.70 -29.99 8.88
CA GLU A 326 -10.24 -29.23 7.70
C GLU A 326 -11.01 -29.57 6.41
N HIS A 327 -11.70 -30.72 6.33
CA HIS A 327 -12.49 -31.08 5.14
C HIS A 327 -13.68 -30.14 4.92
N HIS A 328 -14.38 -29.75 5.99
CA HIS A 328 -15.40 -28.70 5.94
C HIS A 328 -14.82 -27.36 6.40
N PHE A 329 -13.77 -26.91 5.72
CA PHE A 329 -12.95 -25.73 6.05
C PHE A 329 -13.77 -24.52 6.53
N PHE A 330 -14.85 -24.14 5.85
CA PHE A 330 -15.67 -23.03 6.32
C PHE A 330 -16.36 -23.30 7.67
N ALA A 331 -17.02 -24.45 7.82
CA ALA A 331 -17.82 -24.76 9.00
C ALA A 331 -16.97 -25.09 10.25
N PHE A 332 -15.88 -25.84 10.07
CA PHE A 332 -15.11 -26.41 11.20
C PHE A 332 -13.69 -25.85 11.36
N LYS A 333 -13.17 -25.07 10.40
CA LYS A 333 -11.92 -24.28 10.57
C LYS A 333 -12.19 -22.78 10.74
N ILE A 334 -13.08 -22.18 9.95
CA ILE A 334 -13.33 -20.72 9.97
C ILE A 334 -14.28 -20.29 11.09
N LEU A 335 -15.50 -20.83 11.17
CA LEU A 335 -16.50 -20.37 12.15
C LEU A 335 -16.04 -20.49 13.63
N PRO A 336 -15.29 -21.52 14.07
CA PRO A 336 -14.80 -21.61 15.45
C PRO A 336 -13.82 -20.49 15.84
N ILE A 337 -13.11 -19.90 14.88
CA ILE A 337 -12.20 -18.77 15.13
C ILE A 337 -12.98 -17.55 15.62
N ILE A 338 -14.21 -17.35 15.15
CA ILE A 338 -15.10 -16.26 15.60
C ILE A 338 -15.47 -16.47 17.09
N VAL A 339 -15.73 -17.72 17.52
CA VAL A 339 -15.99 -18.05 18.93
C VAL A 339 -14.78 -17.75 19.81
N PHE A 340 -13.61 -18.22 19.38
CA PHE A 340 -12.35 -18.01 20.10
C PHE A 340 -12.00 -16.53 20.21
N PHE A 341 -12.11 -15.78 19.11
CA PHE A 341 -11.79 -14.36 19.08
C PHE A 341 -12.77 -13.51 19.91
N SER A 342 -14.08 -13.77 19.83
CA SER A 342 -15.09 -13.03 20.62
C SER A 342 -14.95 -13.31 22.13
N SER A 343 -14.62 -14.56 22.51
CA SER A 343 -14.24 -14.92 23.89
C SER A 343 -13.02 -14.10 24.38
N VAL A 344 -11.93 -14.05 23.60
CA VAL A 344 -10.72 -13.30 23.97
C VAL A 344 -10.95 -11.79 23.97
N LEU A 345 -11.69 -11.22 23.01
CA LEU A 345 -12.10 -9.81 23.01
C LEU A 345 -12.87 -9.48 24.30
N THR A 346 -13.81 -10.33 24.70
CA THR A 346 -14.63 -10.11 25.90
C THR A 346 -13.79 -10.19 27.19
N VAL A 347 -12.75 -11.03 27.22
CA VAL A 347 -11.73 -11.03 28.30
C VAL A 347 -10.89 -9.75 28.29
N LEU A 348 -10.36 -9.33 27.15
CA LEU A 348 -9.57 -8.09 27.03
C LEU A 348 -10.40 -6.83 27.36
N PHE A 349 -11.70 -6.88 27.11
CA PHE A 349 -12.69 -5.87 27.49
C PHE A 349 -12.98 -5.90 29.01
N HIS A 350 -13.15 -7.07 29.61
CA HIS A 350 -13.30 -7.21 31.07
C HIS A 350 -12.09 -6.68 31.83
N LEU A 351 -10.88 -6.95 31.32
CA LEU A 351 -9.60 -6.46 31.87
C LEU A 351 -9.36 -4.96 31.65
N GLY A 352 -10.14 -4.28 30.80
CA GLY A 352 -9.96 -2.87 30.47
C GLY A 352 -8.88 -2.57 29.41
N ALA A 353 -8.19 -3.60 28.91
CA ALA A 353 -7.07 -3.46 27.97
C ALA A 353 -7.55 -2.98 26.60
N LEU A 354 -8.64 -3.56 26.10
CA LEU A 354 -9.21 -3.21 24.79
C LEU A 354 -9.71 -1.76 24.76
N GLN A 355 -10.40 -1.31 25.82
CA GLN A 355 -10.83 0.07 25.96
C GLN A 355 -9.64 1.04 26.11
N ALA A 356 -8.56 0.65 26.79
CA ALA A 356 -7.37 1.49 26.92
C ALA A 356 -6.64 1.74 25.57
N VAL A 357 -6.88 0.92 24.56
CA VAL A 357 -6.45 1.15 23.17
C VAL A 357 -7.49 1.99 22.43
N ILE A 358 -8.75 1.55 22.39
CA ILE A 358 -9.84 2.20 21.65
C ILE A 358 -10.05 3.65 22.11
N CYS A 359 -10.03 3.93 23.41
CA CYS A 359 -10.16 5.29 23.96
C CYS A 359 -9.05 6.24 23.51
N ARG A 360 -7.83 5.73 23.26
CA ARG A 360 -6.70 6.55 22.81
C ARG A 360 -6.79 6.85 21.30
N ILE A 361 -7.11 5.84 20.49
CA ILE A 361 -7.32 6.01 19.05
C ILE A 361 -8.54 6.91 18.80
N GLY A 362 -9.64 6.69 19.53
CA GLY A 362 -10.85 7.51 19.46
C GLY A 362 -10.60 8.96 19.82
N ALA A 363 -9.87 9.22 20.91
CA ALA A 363 -9.50 10.59 21.29
C ALA A 363 -8.56 11.26 20.27
N PHE A 364 -7.64 10.50 19.65
CA PHE A 364 -6.77 11.02 18.58
C PHE A 364 -7.58 11.40 17.35
N MET A 365 -8.40 10.48 16.81
CA MET A 365 -9.28 10.74 15.67
C MET A 365 -10.21 11.92 15.94
N GLN A 366 -10.83 11.96 17.12
CA GLN A 366 -11.70 13.06 17.53
C GLN A 366 -10.98 14.42 17.54
N THR A 367 -9.73 14.46 18.03
CA THR A 367 -8.94 15.70 18.13
C THR A 367 -8.56 16.25 16.75
N VAL A 368 -8.14 15.37 15.84
CA VAL A 368 -7.76 15.74 14.46
C VAL A 368 -8.99 16.07 13.63
N MET A 369 -9.99 15.17 13.59
CA MET A 369 -11.13 15.26 12.68
C MET A 369 -12.23 16.22 13.18
N GLY A 370 -12.29 16.50 14.49
CA GLY A 370 -13.36 17.35 15.07
C GLY A 370 -14.74 16.68 15.15
N THR A 371 -14.80 15.36 14.93
CA THR A 371 -15.98 14.50 15.10
C THR A 371 -16.41 14.38 16.56
N THR A 372 -17.57 13.79 16.83
CA THR A 372 -18.03 13.59 18.22
C THR A 372 -17.31 12.41 18.88
N ALA A 373 -17.30 12.40 20.22
CA ALA A 373 -16.59 11.35 20.96
C ALA A 373 -17.22 9.97 20.73
N ALA A 374 -18.56 9.87 20.65
CA ALA A 374 -19.25 8.60 20.44
C ALA A 374 -18.95 7.98 19.07
N GLU A 375 -19.04 8.75 17.97
CA GLU A 375 -18.74 8.20 16.64
C GLU A 375 -17.24 7.89 16.44
N SER A 376 -16.35 8.69 17.02
CA SER A 376 -14.89 8.45 16.95
C SER A 376 -14.49 7.19 17.75
N MET A 377 -15.16 6.94 18.87
CA MET A 377 -15.00 5.71 19.66
C MET A 377 -15.46 4.47 18.89
N VAL A 378 -16.63 4.52 18.25
CA VAL A 378 -17.13 3.38 17.45
C VAL A 378 -16.25 3.11 16.23
N ALA A 379 -15.83 4.15 15.49
CA ALA A 379 -14.91 3.99 14.37
C ALA A 379 -13.57 3.36 14.81
N SER A 380 -13.07 3.73 15.99
CA SER A 380 -11.85 3.15 16.57
C SER A 380 -12.04 1.71 17.08
N ALA A 381 -13.22 1.38 17.57
CA ALA A 381 -13.57 0.01 17.98
C ALA A 381 -13.68 -0.91 16.76
N ASN A 382 -14.31 -0.43 15.69
CA ASN A 382 -14.48 -1.12 14.40
C ASN A 382 -13.15 -1.53 13.72
N ILE A 383 -11.98 -1.06 14.18
CA ILE A 383 -10.66 -1.55 13.75
C ILE A 383 -10.38 -2.99 14.24
N PHE A 384 -10.94 -3.37 15.39
CA PHE A 384 -10.66 -4.64 16.08
C PHE A 384 -11.92 -5.51 16.29
N VAL A 385 -13.06 -4.86 16.45
CA VAL A 385 -14.35 -5.40 16.92
C VAL A 385 -15.38 -5.33 15.79
N GLY A 386 -16.36 -6.23 15.75
CA GLY A 386 -17.32 -6.28 14.63
C GLY A 386 -18.36 -5.15 14.62
N GLN A 387 -18.95 -4.90 13.45
CA GLN A 387 -19.98 -3.87 13.21
C GLN A 387 -21.16 -3.90 14.19
N THR A 388 -21.53 -5.07 14.72
CA THR A 388 -22.60 -5.28 15.71
C THR A 388 -22.13 -5.11 17.16
N GLU A 389 -20.85 -5.31 17.41
CA GLU A 389 -20.22 -5.33 18.74
C GLU A 389 -19.69 -3.94 19.11
N ALA A 390 -19.09 -3.21 18.17
CA ALA A 390 -18.53 -1.87 18.39
C ALA A 390 -19.55 -0.83 18.92
N PRO A 391 -20.83 -0.80 18.46
CA PRO A 391 -21.84 0.11 19.01
C PRO A 391 -22.20 -0.17 20.47
N LEU A 392 -21.94 -1.38 21.01
CA LEU A 392 -22.19 -1.70 22.42
C LEU A 392 -21.38 -0.78 23.35
N MET A 393 -20.20 -0.35 22.93
CA MET A 393 -19.34 0.58 23.68
C MET A 393 -19.98 1.96 23.90
N VAL A 394 -20.95 2.34 23.07
CA VAL A 394 -21.67 3.62 23.15
C VAL A 394 -23.19 3.43 23.29
N ARG A 395 -23.66 2.23 23.65
CA ARG A 395 -25.09 1.88 23.69
C ARG A 395 -25.99 2.91 24.39
N PRO A 396 -25.61 3.50 25.56
CA PRO A 396 -26.41 4.54 26.21
C PRO A 396 -26.62 5.82 25.39
N PHE A 397 -25.74 6.10 24.43
CA PHE A 397 -25.80 7.28 23.57
C PHE A 397 -26.57 7.07 22.26
N LEU A 398 -26.77 5.82 21.80
CA LEU A 398 -27.49 5.53 20.55
C LEU A 398 -28.90 6.17 20.47
N PRO A 399 -29.71 6.26 21.55
CA PRO A 399 -30.98 6.99 21.52
C PRO A 399 -30.81 8.51 21.34
N LEU A 400 -29.71 9.08 21.83
CA LEU A 400 -29.43 10.53 21.88
C LEU A 400 -28.71 11.06 20.63
N MET A 401 -28.03 10.18 19.88
CA MET A 401 -27.19 10.55 18.72
C MET A 401 -27.97 11.15 17.55
N THR A 402 -27.33 12.09 16.83
CA THR A 402 -27.91 12.68 15.60
C THR A 402 -28.00 11.64 14.47
N LYS A 403 -28.72 11.97 13.39
CA LYS A 403 -28.77 11.09 12.20
C LYS A 403 -27.39 10.95 11.52
N SER A 404 -26.54 11.97 11.59
CA SER A 404 -25.15 11.91 11.09
C SER A 404 -24.26 11.05 11.99
N GLU A 405 -24.38 11.16 13.31
CA GLU A 405 -23.67 10.28 14.25
C GLU A 405 -24.07 8.80 14.07
N ILE A 406 -25.36 8.50 13.87
CA ILE A 406 -25.83 7.14 13.53
C ILE A 406 -25.30 6.70 12.16
N HIS A 407 -25.28 7.58 11.16
CA HIS A 407 -24.70 7.31 9.85
C HIS A 407 -23.20 6.97 9.95
N SER A 408 -22.43 7.65 10.80
CA SER A 408 -21.01 7.35 11.08
C SER A 408 -20.81 6.00 11.78
N VAL A 409 -21.67 5.67 12.74
CA VAL A 409 -21.69 4.33 13.40
C VAL A 409 -21.90 3.23 12.36
N MET A 410 -22.87 3.41 11.45
CA MET A 410 -23.15 2.41 10.41
C MET A 410 -22.05 2.36 9.33
N THR A 411 -21.61 3.52 8.83
CA THR A 411 -20.57 3.63 7.79
C THR A 411 -19.26 3.01 8.25
N SER A 412 -18.85 3.24 9.51
CA SER A 412 -17.63 2.62 10.05
C SER A 412 -17.75 1.12 10.25
N GLY A 413 -18.95 0.59 10.52
CA GLY A 413 -19.19 -0.86 10.54
C GLY A 413 -19.07 -1.51 9.16
N PHE A 414 -19.54 -0.84 8.10
CA PHE A 414 -19.45 -1.36 6.73
C PHE A 414 -18.08 -1.14 6.06
N ALA A 415 -17.27 -0.19 6.55
CA ALA A 415 -15.96 0.12 6.00
C ALA A 415 -14.82 -0.75 6.55
N THR A 416 -15.00 -1.42 7.69
CA THR A 416 -13.98 -2.25 8.35
C THR A 416 -14.40 -3.71 8.44
N ILE A 417 -13.48 -4.55 8.95
CA ILE A 417 -13.69 -5.98 9.23
C ILE A 417 -13.37 -6.26 10.70
N ALA A 418 -14.03 -7.24 11.30
CA ALA A 418 -13.74 -7.68 12.67
C ALA A 418 -12.41 -8.46 12.73
N GLY A 419 -11.66 -8.36 13.83
CA GLY A 419 -10.42 -9.13 14.02
C GLY A 419 -10.64 -10.65 13.99
N GLY A 420 -11.84 -11.13 14.32
CA GLY A 420 -12.21 -12.54 14.24
C GLY A 420 -12.47 -13.07 12.82
N VAL A 421 -12.75 -12.19 11.85
CA VAL A 421 -12.94 -12.58 10.43
C VAL A 421 -11.72 -12.28 9.57
N LEU A 422 -10.94 -11.23 9.94
CA LEU A 422 -9.57 -10.97 9.47
C LEU A 422 -8.74 -12.26 9.43
N ALA A 423 -8.85 -13.06 10.49
CA ALA A 423 -8.26 -14.38 10.64
C ALA A 423 -8.56 -15.35 9.49
N ALA A 424 -9.81 -15.41 9.03
CA ALA A 424 -10.25 -16.32 7.99
C ALA A 424 -9.73 -15.89 6.62
N TYR A 425 -9.66 -14.59 6.34
CA TYR A 425 -9.08 -14.08 5.09
C TYR A 425 -7.57 -14.36 5.05
N ILE A 426 -6.86 -14.29 6.18
CA ILE A 426 -5.45 -14.69 6.29
C ILE A 426 -5.28 -16.18 5.97
N SER A 427 -6.11 -17.08 6.51
CA SER A 427 -6.03 -18.51 6.21
C SER A 427 -6.50 -18.89 4.79
N MET A 428 -7.25 -18.02 4.11
CA MET A 428 -7.52 -18.10 2.66
C MET A 428 -6.29 -17.73 1.79
N GLY A 429 -5.21 -17.23 2.38
CA GLY A 429 -3.97 -16.86 1.70
C GLY A 429 -3.81 -15.35 1.43
N VAL A 430 -4.68 -14.51 2.02
CA VAL A 430 -4.61 -13.04 1.85
C VAL A 430 -3.55 -12.47 2.80
N PRO A 431 -2.61 -11.61 2.33
CA PRO A 431 -1.47 -11.16 3.13
C PRO A 431 -1.89 -10.32 4.35
N ALA A 432 -1.72 -10.88 5.56
CA ALA A 432 -2.12 -10.30 6.85
C ALA A 432 -1.73 -8.83 7.04
N ARG A 433 -0.51 -8.45 6.64
CA ARG A 433 -0.01 -7.07 6.72
C ARG A 433 -0.94 -6.05 6.03
N HIS A 434 -1.54 -6.42 4.90
CA HIS A 434 -2.38 -5.52 4.09
C HIS A 434 -3.81 -5.45 4.62
N LEU A 435 -4.34 -6.55 5.17
CA LEU A 435 -5.64 -6.55 5.84
C LEU A 435 -5.62 -5.75 7.15
N LEU A 436 -4.56 -5.90 7.95
CA LEU A 436 -4.35 -5.12 9.18
C LEU A 436 -4.25 -3.62 8.89
N SER A 437 -3.44 -3.23 7.90
CA SER A 437 -3.29 -1.82 7.53
C SER A 437 -4.55 -1.24 6.89
N ALA A 438 -5.26 -2.01 6.05
CA ALA A 438 -6.56 -1.61 5.52
C ALA A 438 -7.58 -1.38 6.64
N SER A 439 -7.68 -2.28 7.63
CA SER A 439 -8.61 -2.14 8.78
C SER A 439 -8.35 -0.86 9.59
N VAL A 440 -7.06 -0.53 9.83
CA VAL A 440 -6.66 0.72 10.51
C VAL A 440 -6.95 1.97 9.67
N MET A 441 -6.74 1.91 8.34
CA MET A 441 -6.98 3.04 7.44
C MET A 441 -8.48 3.26 7.14
N SER A 442 -9.31 2.21 7.18
CA SER A 442 -10.74 2.31 6.92
C SER A 442 -11.51 3.08 8.00
N ALA A 443 -11.07 3.10 9.25
CA ALA A 443 -11.73 3.87 10.31
C ALA A 443 -11.76 5.40 10.06
N PRO A 444 -10.62 6.08 9.76
CA PRO A 444 -10.64 7.50 9.37
C PRO A 444 -11.28 7.72 7.98
N ALA A 445 -11.19 6.75 7.06
CA ALA A 445 -11.90 6.81 5.79
C ALA A 445 -13.42 6.87 5.99
N ALA A 446 -13.95 6.00 6.85
CA ALA A 446 -15.37 5.89 7.14
C ALA A 446 -15.95 7.17 7.77
N LEU A 447 -15.23 7.80 8.70
CA LEU A 447 -15.66 9.08 9.28
C LEU A 447 -15.60 10.22 8.26
N ALA A 448 -14.57 10.26 7.40
CA ALA A 448 -14.47 11.26 6.33
C ALA A 448 -15.62 11.12 5.32
N VAL A 449 -15.86 9.91 4.79
CA VAL A 449 -16.95 9.67 3.83
C VAL A 449 -18.32 9.82 4.50
N SER A 450 -18.50 9.38 5.76
CA SER A 450 -19.76 9.59 6.49
C SER A 450 -20.11 11.06 6.64
N LYS A 451 -19.17 11.92 7.07
CA LYS A 451 -19.42 13.36 7.21
C LYS A 451 -19.49 14.13 5.89
N LEU A 452 -19.11 13.50 4.77
CA LEU A 452 -19.29 14.02 3.41
C LEU A 452 -20.68 13.63 2.84
N VAL A 453 -21.09 12.35 2.98
CA VAL A 453 -22.37 11.81 2.50
C VAL A 453 -23.55 12.19 3.40
N TYR A 454 -23.34 12.31 4.70
CA TYR A 454 -24.36 12.75 5.67
C TYR A 454 -23.76 13.74 6.69
N PRO A 455 -23.61 15.02 6.31
CA PRO A 455 -22.99 16.03 7.16
C PRO A 455 -23.75 16.28 8.48
N GLU A 456 -23.05 16.87 9.45
CA GLU A 456 -23.62 17.13 10.77
C GLU A 456 -24.49 18.39 10.76
N THR A 457 -25.81 18.22 10.77
CA THR A 457 -26.78 19.33 10.66
C THR A 457 -27.42 19.75 11.99
N ARG A 458 -27.12 19.04 13.08
CA ARG A 458 -27.65 19.31 14.43
C ARG A 458 -26.50 19.32 15.44
N LYS A 459 -26.61 20.11 16.50
CA LYS A 459 -25.66 20.03 17.63
C LYS A 459 -25.86 18.66 18.31
N SER A 460 -24.78 17.89 18.46
CA SER A 460 -24.83 16.62 19.22
C SER A 460 -25.19 16.88 20.68
N ARG A 461 -25.95 15.96 21.25
CA ARG A 461 -26.34 15.98 22.67
C ARG A 461 -25.28 15.36 23.58
N THR A 462 -24.23 14.74 23.03
CA THR A 462 -23.18 14.05 23.79
C THR A 462 -21.91 14.90 23.88
N ARG A 463 -21.34 15.03 25.08
CA ARG A 463 -20.06 15.70 25.33
C ARG A 463 -18.94 14.68 25.49
N VAL A 464 -17.71 15.15 25.29
CA VAL A 464 -16.48 14.35 25.40
C VAL A 464 -16.29 13.77 26.81
N GLU A 465 -16.76 14.50 27.82
CA GLU A 465 -16.69 14.07 29.22
C GLU A 465 -17.65 12.91 29.52
N ASP A 466 -18.86 12.94 28.99
CA ASP A 466 -19.89 11.91 29.20
C ASP A 466 -19.38 10.55 28.69
N VAL A 467 -18.82 10.53 27.48
CA VAL A 467 -18.21 9.33 26.88
C VAL A 467 -17.00 8.86 27.68
N ARG A 468 -16.21 9.76 28.27
CA ARG A 468 -15.07 9.40 29.16
C ARG A 468 -15.50 8.90 30.54
N ARG A 469 -16.72 9.20 30.99
CA ARG A 469 -17.28 8.77 32.29
C ARG A 469 -17.98 7.40 32.24
N LEU A 470 -18.14 6.79 31.06
CA LEU A 470 -18.74 5.46 30.89
C LEU A 470 -18.03 4.35 31.69
N LYS A 471 -18.60 3.97 32.84
CA LYS A 471 -18.28 2.73 33.55
C LYS A 471 -19.02 1.56 32.88
N LEU A 472 -18.43 1.01 31.82
CA LEU A 472 -18.95 -0.19 31.15
C LEU A 472 -19.02 -1.39 32.13
N ALA A 473 -20.10 -2.16 32.03
CA ALA A 473 -20.37 -3.27 32.95
C ALA A 473 -19.26 -4.32 32.91
N ARG A 474 -18.83 -4.79 34.09
CA ARG A 474 -17.83 -5.86 34.26
C ARG A 474 -18.50 -7.16 34.68
N TYR A 475 -18.08 -8.26 34.06
CA TYR A 475 -18.30 -9.62 34.57
C TYR A 475 -17.66 -9.80 35.95
N ARG A 476 -18.04 -10.84 36.69
CA ARG A 476 -17.54 -11.18 38.04
C ARG A 476 -16.13 -11.79 37.99
N GLY A 477 -15.68 -12.23 36.81
CA GLY A 477 -14.31 -12.72 36.58
C GLY A 477 -14.05 -13.14 35.14
N ILE A 478 -12.78 -13.42 34.83
CA ILE A 478 -12.27 -13.72 33.48
C ILE A 478 -12.99 -14.90 32.81
N VAL A 479 -13.32 -15.97 33.56
CA VAL A 479 -13.99 -17.16 33.02
C VAL A 479 -15.45 -16.86 32.61
N GLU A 480 -16.15 -15.99 33.35
CA GLU A 480 -17.50 -15.54 32.99
C GLU A 480 -17.46 -14.65 31.74
N ALA A 481 -16.45 -13.78 31.62
CA ALA A 481 -16.24 -12.96 30.43
C ALA A 481 -15.96 -13.82 29.18
N ALA A 482 -15.07 -14.82 29.29
CA ALA A 482 -14.77 -15.76 28.22
C ALA A 482 -16.02 -16.55 27.77
N GLY A 483 -16.76 -17.11 28.75
CA GLY A 483 -17.99 -17.86 28.48
C GLY A 483 -19.09 -16.99 27.83
N ALA A 484 -19.27 -15.77 28.32
CA ALA A 484 -20.25 -14.83 27.76
C ALA A 484 -19.91 -14.42 26.32
N GLY A 485 -18.65 -14.13 26.03
CA GLY A 485 -18.18 -13.82 24.67
C GLY A 485 -18.37 -15.00 23.71
N ALA A 486 -18.00 -16.20 24.14
CA ALA A 486 -18.22 -17.42 23.37
C ALA A 486 -19.71 -17.63 23.04
N ILE A 487 -20.60 -17.54 24.03
CA ILE A 487 -22.05 -17.72 23.83
C ILE A 487 -22.64 -16.62 22.94
N ALA A 488 -22.25 -15.35 23.12
CA ALA A 488 -22.72 -14.25 22.29
C ALA A 488 -22.40 -14.46 20.79
N SER A 489 -21.18 -14.94 20.50
CA SER A 489 -20.71 -15.20 19.14
C SER A 489 -21.55 -16.23 18.37
N LEU A 490 -22.23 -17.15 19.04
CA LEU A 490 -23.07 -18.19 18.40
C LEU A 490 -24.21 -17.56 17.58
N SER A 491 -24.75 -16.42 18.05
CA SER A 491 -25.78 -15.67 17.31
C SER A 491 -25.23 -15.05 16.01
N VAL A 492 -24.00 -14.53 16.06
CA VAL A 492 -23.29 -13.95 14.91
C VAL A 492 -22.94 -15.04 13.90
N ILE A 493 -22.44 -16.18 14.37
CA ILE A 493 -22.11 -17.36 13.55
C ILE A 493 -23.36 -17.93 12.87
N GLY A 494 -24.48 -18.04 13.60
CA GLY A 494 -25.77 -18.46 13.04
C GLY A 494 -26.24 -17.52 11.92
N ALA A 495 -26.14 -16.20 12.13
CA ALA A 495 -26.48 -15.20 11.11
C ALA A 495 -25.55 -15.27 9.88
N ILE A 496 -24.23 -15.43 10.08
CA ILE A 496 -23.25 -15.59 9.00
C ILE A 496 -23.55 -16.85 8.18
N ALA A 497 -23.76 -18.00 8.83
CA ALA A 497 -24.01 -19.27 8.16
C ALA A 497 -25.35 -19.26 7.40
N ALA A 498 -26.43 -18.76 8.02
CA ALA A 498 -27.75 -18.67 7.37
C ALA A 498 -27.72 -17.73 6.15
N ASN A 499 -27.08 -16.56 6.29
CA ASN A 499 -26.93 -15.62 5.17
C ASN A 499 -26.06 -16.20 4.04
N LEU A 500 -24.95 -16.87 4.35
CA LEU A 500 -24.11 -17.50 3.33
C LEU A 500 -24.87 -18.56 2.53
N ILE A 501 -25.59 -19.47 3.21
CA ILE A 501 -26.42 -20.48 2.54
C ILE A 501 -27.46 -19.80 1.65
N ALA A 502 -28.20 -18.80 2.17
CA ALA A 502 -29.21 -18.09 1.40
C ALA A 502 -28.64 -17.35 0.18
N PHE A 503 -27.62 -16.51 0.36
CA PHE A 503 -27.06 -15.70 -0.73
C PHE A 503 -26.32 -16.53 -1.78
N VAL A 504 -25.64 -17.63 -1.40
CA VAL A 504 -25.03 -18.55 -2.38
C VAL A 504 -26.11 -19.30 -3.18
N SER A 505 -27.19 -19.75 -2.55
CA SER A 505 -28.31 -20.37 -3.28
C SER A 505 -29.03 -19.37 -4.20
N ILE A 506 -29.24 -18.13 -3.76
CA ILE A 506 -29.81 -17.05 -4.58
C ILE A 506 -28.89 -16.73 -5.76
N LEU A 507 -27.58 -16.63 -5.56
CA LEU A 507 -26.61 -16.44 -6.65
C LEU A 507 -26.66 -17.58 -7.66
N ALA A 508 -26.65 -18.84 -7.21
CA ALA A 508 -26.73 -19.99 -8.12
C ALA A 508 -28.02 -19.97 -8.96
N PHE A 509 -29.15 -19.58 -8.36
CA PHE A 509 -30.41 -19.37 -9.07
C PHE A 509 -30.35 -18.21 -10.08
N ILE A 510 -29.77 -17.06 -9.71
CA ILE A 510 -29.58 -15.92 -10.61
C ILE A 510 -28.64 -16.30 -11.77
N ASN A 511 -27.51 -16.95 -11.49
CA ASN A 511 -26.55 -17.41 -12.51
C ASN A 511 -27.18 -18.38 -13.50
N SER A 512 -27.96 -19.34 -13.02
CA SER A 512 -28.74 -20.26 -13.87
C SER A 512 -29.74 -19.51 -14.77
N THR A 513 -30.44 -18.51 -14.20
CA THR A 513 -31.44 -17.69 -14.90
C THR A 513 -30.79 -16.80 -15.97
N ILE A 514 -29.69 -16.12 -15.65
CA ILE A 514 -28.96 -15.26 -16.59
C ILE A 514 -28.26 -16.10 -17.66
N THR A 515 -27.73 -17.28 -17.32
CA THR A 515 -27.15 -18.22 -18.30
C THR A 515 -28.21 -18.70 -19.29
N TRP A 516 -29.41 -19.06 -18.80
CA TRP A 516 -30.55 -19.41 -19.64
C TRP A 516 -30.99 -18.27 -20.56
N LEU A 517 -31.04 -17.02 -20.06
CA LEU A 517 -31.30 -15.83 -20.88
C LEU A 517 -30.19 -15.58 -21.92
N GLY A 518 -28.92 -15.77 -21.55
CA GLY A 518 -27.76 -15.59 -22.44
C GLY A 518 -27.79 -16.53 -23.64
N TYR A 519 -28.09 -17.81 -23.43
CA TYR A 519 -28.28 -18.77 -24.52
C TYR A 519 -29.50 -18.43 -25.39
N ARG A 520 -30.58 -17.86 -24.82
CA ARG A 520 -31.72 -17.34 -25.61
C ARG A 520 -31.39 -16.08 -26.43
N ALA A 521 -30.42 -15.29 -25.97
CA ALA A 521 -29.88 -14.13 -26.70
C ALA A 521 -28.81 -14.50 -27.75
N GLY A 522 -28.52 -15.80 -27.96
CA GLY A 522 -27.55 -16.28 -28.94
C GLY A 522 -26.08 -16.21 -28.48
N LEU A 523 -25.81 -15.99 -27.19
CA LEU A 523 -24.45 -16.05 -26.66
C LEU A 523 -23.96 -17.50 -26.62
N SER A 524 -22.74 -17.75 -27.08
CA SER A 524 -22.10 -19.07 -27.09
C SER A 524 -21.41 -19.46 -25.78
N PHE A 525 -21.46 -18.60 -24.77
CA PHE A 525 -20.81 -18.76 -23.47
C PHE A 525 -21.81 -18.58 -22.31
N PRO A 526 -21.59 -19.21 -21.15
CA PRO A 526 -22.47 -19.05 -19.99
C PRO A 526 -22.34 -17.63 -19.41
N LEU A 527 -23.41 -16.84 -19.53
CA LEU A 527 -23.48 -15.49 -18.96
C LEU A 527 -23.86 -15.58 -17.48
N THR A 528 -22.91 -15.29 -16.58
CA THR A 528 -23.15 -15.30 -15.12
C THR A 528 -23.35 -13.91 -14.56
N PHE A 529 -23.86 -13.81 -13.32
CA PHE A 529 -24.06 -12.54 -12.64
C PHE A 529 -22.74 -11.85 -12.31
N GLU A 530 -21.72 -12.60 -11.88
CA GLU A 530 -20.38 -12.07 -11.61
C GLU A 530 -19.74 -11.50 -12.88
N PHE A 531 -19.95 -12.15 -14.03
CA PHE A 531 -19.53 -11.62 -15.33
C PHE A 531 -20.20 -10.28 -15.63
N VAL A 532 -21.52 -10.16 -15.45
CA VAL A 532 -22.25 -8.88 -15.63
C VAL A 532 -21.74 -7.79 -14.67
N LEU A 533 -21.53 -8.12 -13.39
CA LEU A 533 -20.97 -7.19 -12.41
C LEU A 533 -19.52 -6.79 -12.75
N SER A 534 -18.74 -7.67 -13.39
CA SER A 534 -17.37 -7.37 -13.81
C SER A 534 -17.29 -6.25 -14.86
N PHE A 535 -18.34 -6.02 -15.65
CA PHE A 535 -18.45 -4.85 -16.54
C PHE A 535 -19.00 -3.62 -15.80
N LEU A 536 -20.00 -3.80 -14.93
CA LEU A 536 -20.58 -2.69 -14.13
C LEU A 536 -19.53 -1.99 -13.26
N PHE A 537 -18.65 -2.75 -12.62
CA PHE A 537 -17.58 -2.22 -11.76
C PHE A 537 -16.24 -2.05 -12.50
N TRP A 538 -16.15 -2.32 -13.81
CA TRP A 538 -14.92 -2.13 -14.59
C TRP A 538 -14.37 -0.68 -14.53
N PRO A 539 -15.20 0.38 -14.69
CA PRO A 539 -14.70 1.75 -14.59
C PRO A 539 -14.20 2.08 -13.18
N LEU A 540 -14.85 1.55 -12.14
CA LEU A 540 -14.44 1.71 -10.74
C LEU A 540 -13.08 1.05 -10.47
N ALA A 541 -12.86 -0.16 -10.99
CA ALA A 541 -11.57 -0.85 -10.86
C ALA A 541 -10.44 -0.06 -11.55
N LEU A 542 -10.66 0.40 -12.79
CA LEU A 542 -9.70 1.23 -13.53
C LEU A 542 -9.35 2.52 -12.76
N VAL A 543 -10.37 3.21 -12.24
CA VAL A 543 -10.23 4.45 -11.47
C VAL A 543 -9.44 4.26 -10.17
N MET A 544 -9.44 3.06 -9.56
CA MET A 544 -8.60 2.73 -8.40
C MET A 544 -7.14 2.38 -8.76
N GLY A 545 -6.70 2.60 -10.01
CA GLY A 545 -5.32 2.33 -10.44
C GLY A 545 -5.04 0.88 -10.86
N VAL A 546 -6.08 0.05 -11.01
CA VAL A 546 -5.93 -1.33 -11.50
C VAL A 546 -5.52 -1.30 -12.99
N PRO A 547 -4.55 -2.12 -13.43
CA PRO A 547 -4.21 -2.25 -14.85
C PRO A 547 -5.43 -2.67 -15.68
N PRO A 548 -5.64 -2.16 -16.91
CA PRO A 548 -6.78 -2.55 -17.76
C PRO A 548 -6.94 -4.07 -17.95
N ARG A 549 -5.83 -4.82 -17.98
CA ARG A 549 -5.81 -6.30 -18.04
C ARG A 549 -6.38 -7.00 -16.80
N ASP A 550 -6.22 -6.39 -15.63
CA ASP A 550 -6.62 -6.93 -14.33
C ASP A 550 -8.00 -6.39 -13.89
N CYS A 551 -8.44 -5.26 -14.46
CA CYS A 551 -9.66 -4.54 -14.10
C CYS A 551 -10.90 -5.44 -14.06
N ARG A 552 -11.09 -6.35 -15.04
CA ARG A 552 -12.26 -7.23 -15.09
C ARG A 552 -12.33 -8.15 -13.86
N GLN A 553 -11.23 -8.78 -13.46
CA GLN A 553 -11.21 -9.66 -12.29
C GLN A 553 -11.39 -8.88 -10.98
N VAL A 554 -10.77 -7.70 -10.84
CA VAL A 554 -10.96 -6.87 -9.63
C VAL A 554 -12.41 -6.36 -9.55
N ALA A 555 -13.03 -5.99 -10.67
CA ALA A 555 -14.45 -5.64 -10.74
C ALA A 555 -15.38 -6.82 -10.40
N GLU A 556 -15.08 -8.02 -10.88
CA GLU A 556 -15.77 -9.28 -10.52
C GLU A 556 -15.77 -9.49 -9.00
N LEU A 557 -14.60 -9.35 -8.35
CA LEU A 557 -14.44 -9.46 -6.90
C LEU A 557 -15.21 -8.38 -6.12
N ILE A 558 -15.20 -7.12 -6.57
CA ILE A 558 -15.97 -6.02 -5.97
C ILE A 558 -17.48 -6.29 -6.05
N GLY A 559 -17.94 -6.85 -7.17
CA GLY A 559 -19.31 -7.28 -7.36
C GLY A 559 -19.73 -8.39 -6.40
N ILE A 560 -18.92 -9.45 -6.33
CA ILE A 560 -19.10 -10.57 -5.40
C ILE A 560 -19.20 -10.08 -3.95
N LYS A 561 -18.31 -9.15 -3.52
CA LYS A 561 -18.40 -8.52 -2.20
C LYS A 561 -19.72 -7.80 -2.00
N THR A 562 -20.06 -6.89 -2.90
CA THR A 562 -21.16 -5.93 -2.69
C THR A 562 -22.52 -6.62 -2.61
N PHE A 563 -22.76 -7.63 -3.45
CA PHE A 563 -24.03 -8.35 -3.51
C PHE A 563 -24.11 -9.56 -2.57
N LEU A 564 -22.99 -10.21 -2.25
CA LEU A 564 -22.95 -11.37 -1.35
C LEU A 564 -22.30 -11.00 -0.02
N ASN A 565 -20.97 -11.00 0.01
CA ASN A 565 -20.09 -10.76 1.16
C ASN A 565 -18.62 -10.83 0.74
N GLU A 566 -17.77 -10.26 1.58
CA GLU A 566 -16.32 -10.26 1.42
C GLU A 566 -15.67 -11.64 1.63
N PHE A 567 -16.28 -12.58 2.37
CA PHE A 567 -15.74 -13.95 2.54
C PHE A 567 -15.58 -14.68 1.20
N ILE A 568 -16.62 -14.71 0.35
CA ILE A 568 -16.58 -15.38 -0.95
C ILE A 568 -15.58 -14.67 -1.88
N ALA A 569 -15.53 -13.33 -1.83
CA ALA A 569 -14.56 -12.55 -2.61
C ALA A 569 -13.10 -12.81 -2.18
N TYR A 570 -12.82 -12.92 -0.87
CA TYR A 570 -11.49 -13.24 -0.37
C TYR A 570 -11.07 -14.68 -0.64
N GLN A 571 -12.00 -15.65 -0.59
CA GLN A 571 -11.73 -17.02 -1.02
C GLN A 571 -11.30 -17.04 -2.49
N ARG A 572 -12.07 -16.36 -3.37
CA ARG A 572 -11.77 -16.25 -4.80
C ARG A 572 -10.44 -15.53 -5.07
N LEU A 573 -10.13 -14.45 -4.33
CA LEU A 573 -8.84 -13.76 -4.42
C LEU A 573 -7.67 -14.66 -3.96
N GLY A 574 -7.89 -15.49 -2.93
CA GLY A 574 -6.92 -16.49 -2.48
C GLY A 574 -6.62 -17.55 -3.54
N ASP A 575 -7.65 -18.05 -4.23
CA ASP A 575 -7.49 -19.00 -5.35
C ASP A 575 -6.79 -18.35 -6.55
N ILE A 576 -7.15 -17.10 -6.89
CA ILE A 576 -6.44 -16.29 -7.91
C ILE A 576 -4.95 -16.08 -7.51
N LYS A 577 -4.62 -15.98 -6.21
CA LYS A 577 -3.20 -15.90 -5.78
C LYS A 577 -2.48 -17.24 -5.89
N LYS A 578 -3.15 -18.37 -5.64
CA LYS A 578 -2.59 -19.72 -5.92
C LYS A 578 -2.29 -19.86 -7.41
N ASN A 579 -3.21 -19.44 -8.28
CA ASN A 579 -3.03 -19.42 -9.73
C ASN A 579 -1.83 -18.54 -10.16
N TYR A 580 -1.67 -17.35 -9.58
CA TYR A 580 -0.50 -16.48 -9.82
C TYR A 580 0.82 -17.13 -9.39
N ASN A 581 0.83 -17.80 -8.23
CA ASN A 581 2.02 -18.50 -7.74
C ASN A 581 2.38 -19.70 -8.62
N ALA A 582 1.38 -20.47 -9.08
CA ALA A 582 1.56 -21.57 -10.02
C ALA A 582 2.08 -21.10 -11.38
N LEU A 583 1.50 -20.03 -11.93
CA LEU A 583 1.97 -19.40 -13.17
C LEU A 583 3.40 -18.86 -13.02
N SER A 584 3.71 -18.21 -11.90
CA SER A 584 5.06 -17.69 -11.62
C SER A 584 6.11 -18.80 -11.53
N ALA A 585 5.74 -19.97 -11.00
CA ALA A 585 6.59 -21.16 -11.00
C ALA A 585 6.76 -21.77 -12.40
N ALA A 586 5.68 -21.85 -13.18
CA ALA A 586 5.67 -22.43 -14.52
C ALA A 586 6.39 -21.56 -15.57
N MET A 587 6.31 -20.23 -15.49
CA MET A 587 6.97 -19.32 -16.43
C MET A 587 8.49 -19.33 -16.28
N GLY A 588 9.03 -19.37 -15.04
CA GLY A 588 10.46 -19.54 -14.74
C GLY A 588 11.39 -18.43 -15.27
N ASN A 589 11.75 -18.51 -16.55
CA ASN A 589 12.54 -17.54 -17.32
C ASN A 589 11.81 -16.99 -18.57
N LEU A 590 10.67 -17.56 -18.97
CA LEU A 590 9.88 -17.09 -20.10
C LEU A 590 9.26 -15.73 -19.76
N THR A 591 9.52 -14.73 -20.60
CA THR A 591 9.11 -13.34 -20.33
C THR A 591 7.64 -13.08 -20.65
N GLU A 592 7.14 -13.70 -21.71
CA GLU A 592 5.75 -13.65 -22.17
C GLU A 592 5.35 -15.05 -22.68
N VAL A 593 4.06 -15.38 -22.53
CA VAL A 593 3.47 -16.67 -22.89
C VAL A 593 2.09 -16.36 -23.44
N GLU A 594 1.75 -16.90 -24.61
CA GLU A 594 0.41 -16.75 -25.19
C GLU A 594 -0.65 -17.36 -24.27
N HIS A 595 -1.76 -16.64 -24.12
CA HIS A 595 -2.87 -17.06 -23.28
C HIS A 595 -4.20 -16.77 -23.98
N SER A 596 -5.15 -17.68 -23.81
CA SER A 596 -6.53 -17.54 -24.28
C SER A 596 -7.51 -17.62 -23.12
N TRP A 597 -8.66 -16.99 -23.27
CA TRP A 597 -9.72 -16.96 -22.26
C TRP A 597 -10.83 -17.94 -22.63
N SER A 598 -11.12 -18.87 -21.74
CA SER A 598 -12.24 -19.82 -21.85
C SER A 598 -13.26 -19.48 -20.76
N GLY A 599 -14.14 -18.52 -21.04
CA GLY A 599 -15.05 -17.97 -20.04
C GLY A 599 -14.31 -17.23 -18.92
N THR A 600 -14.35 -17.78 -17.70
CA THR A 600 -13.60 -17.27 -16.54
C THR A 600 -12.12 -17.67 -16.53
N ASP A 601 -11.76 -18.71 -17.28
CA ASP A 601 -10.52 -19.45 -17.07
C ASP A 601 -9.45 -19.03 -18.07
N VAL A 602 -8.20 -18.98 -17.62
CA VAL A 602 -7.06 -18.59 -18.47
C VAL A 602 -6.28 -19.85 -18.85
N VAL A 603 -6.21 -20.11 -20.16
CA VAL A 603 -5.49 -21.24 -20.75
C VAL A 603 -4.17 -20.72 -21.31
N PHE A 604 -3.06 -21.37 -20.94
CA PHE A 604 -1.73 -21.14 -21.50
C PHE A 604 -1.33 -22.37 -22.34
N PRO A 605 -1.60 -22.40 -23.66
CA PRO A 605 -1.43 -23.61 -24.47
C PRO A 605 0.01 -24.12 -24.47
N SER A 606 0.99 -23.21 -24.53
CA SER A 606 2.43 -23.52 -24.53
C SER A 606 3.01 -23.91 -23.17
N LEU A 607 2.25 -23.80 -22.09
CA LEU A 607 2.57 -24.36 -20.77
C LEU A 607 1.74 -25.61 -20.44
N ASN A 608 0.78 -26.00 -21.30
CA ASN A 608 -0.27 -26.98 -21.01
C ASN A 608 -0.96 -26.73 -19.66
N LEU A 609 -1.18 -25.46 -19.32
CA LEU A 609 -1.64 -25.01 -18.00
C LEU A 609 -2.98 -24.27 -18.11
N THR A 610 -4.00 -24.79 -17.46
CA THR A 610 -5.30 -24.13 -17.27
C THR A 610 -5.37 -23.55 -15.85
N LEU A 611 -5.68 -22.26 -15.72
CA LEU A 611 -5.87 -21.58 -14.45
C LEU A 611 -7.37 -21.32 -14.23
N PRO A 612 -8.08 -22.20 -13.49
CA PRO A 612 -9.51 -22.07 -13.28
C PRO A 612 -9.83 -20.85 -12.40
N GLY A 613 -10.76 -20.01 -12.84
CA GLY A 613 -11.12 -18.76 -12.16
C GLY A 613 -10.15 -17.59 -12.36
N GLY A 614 -9.16 -17.72 -13.24
CA GLY A 614 -8.31 -16.61 -13.70
C GLY A 614 -7.08 -16.31 -12.83
N VAL A 615 -6.35 -15.26 -13.25
CA VAL A 615 -5.09 -14.81 -12.64
C VAL A 615 -4.93 -13.29 -12.81
N LEU A 616 -4.55 -12.58 -11.74
CA LEU A 616 -4.13 -11.18 -11.80
C LEU A 616 -2.65 -11.11 -12.16
N PHE A 617 -2.27 -10.28 -13.13
CA PHE A 617 -0.92 -10.27 -13.68
C PHE A 617 0.06 -9.35 -12.94
N GLU A 618 -0.41 -8.46 -12.05
CA GLU A 618 0.44 -7.56 -11.26
C GLU A 618 0.23 -7.71 -9.74
N ASP A 619 1.32 -7.77 -8.98
CA ASP A 619 1.27 -7.80 -7.51
C ASP A 619 0.56 -6.56 -6.91
N LYS A 620 0.55 -5.41 -7.60
CA LYS A 620 -0.21 -4.23 -7.16
C LYS A 620 -1.72 -4.44 -7.20
N SER A 621 -2.22 -5.19 -8.19
CA SER A 621 -3.65 -5.50 -8.34
C SER A 621 -4.16 -6.34 -7.18
N PHE A 622 -3.33 -7.25 -6.64
CA PHE A 622 -3.62 -7.96 -5.40
C PHE A 622 -3.71 -7.04 -4.18
N VAL A 623 -2.90 -5.97 -4.11
CA VAL A 623 -2.98 -4.98 -3.02
C VAL A 623 -4.26 -4.15 -3.14
N ILE A 624 -4.56 -3.60 -4.32
CA ILE A 624 -5.77 -2.82 -4.57
C ILE A 624 -7.01 -3.66 -4.25
N ALA A 625 -7.08 -4.90 -4.76
CA ALA A 625 -8.16 -5.83 -4.46
C ALA A 625 -8.28 -6.11 -2.95
N THR A 626 -7.17 -6.39 -2.25
CA THR A 626 -7.17 -6.63 -0.79
C THR A 626 -7.76 -5.45 -0.02
N TYR A 627 -7.43 -4.21 -0.40
CA TYR A 627 -7.97 -3.02 0.27
C TYR A 627 -9.44 -2.76 -0.11
N SER A 628 -9.79 -2.83 -1.39
CA SER A 628 -11.19 -2.61 -1.84
C SER A 628 -12.16 -3.65 -1.25
N LEU A 629 -11.66 -4.86 -0.99
CA LEU A 629 -12.44 -5.92 -0.36
C LEU A 629 -12.55 -5.77 1.17
N CYS A 630 -11.71 -4.95 1.81
CA CYS A 630 -11.63 -4.84 3.27
C CYS A 630 -12.76 -3.97 3.85
N GLY A 631 -13.95 -4.56 4.00
CA GLY A 631 -15.05 -4.01 4.78
C GLY A 631 -16.32 -4.86 4.69
N PHE A 632 -17.17 -4.86 5.72
CA PHE A 632 -18.51 -5.49 5.70
C PHE A 632 -19.54 -4.77 4.79
N SER A 633 -19.09 -4.19 3.68
CA SER A 633 -19.89 -3.39 2.75
C SER A 633 -20.68 -4.30 1.79
N ASN A 634 -21.66 -5.01 2.34
CA ASN A 634 -22.53 -5.93 1.59
C ASN A 634 -24.00 -5.89 2.06
N LEU A 635 -24.92 -6.34 1.19
CA LEU A 635 -26.37 -6.29 1.45
C LEU A 635 -26.80 -7.12 2.67
N GLY A 636 -26.19 -8.29 2.92
CA GLY A 636 -26.48 -9.11 4.09
C GLY A 636 -26.10 -8.44 5.41
N SER A 637 -24.93 -7.78 5.43
CA SER A 637 -24.43 -7.01 6.58
C SER A 637 -25.31 -5.82 6.90
N MET A 638 -25.89 -5.16 5.89
CA MET A 638 -26.87 -4.09 6.12
C MET A 638 -28.08 -4.60 6.92
N GLY A 639 -28.58 -5.81 6.60
CA GLY A 639 -29.66 -6.46 7.38
C GLY A 639 -29.25 -6.77 8.82
N ILE A 640 -28.06 -7.36 9.01
CA ILE A 640 -27.50 -7.67 10.34
C ILE A 640 -27.37 -6.39 11.19
N LEU A 641 -26.79 -5.32 10.63
CA LEU A 641 -26.49 -4.10 11.37
C LEU A 641 -27.75 -3.29 11.72
N ILE A 642 -28.72 -3.21 10.80
CA ILE A 642 -30.03 -2.60 11.09
C ILE A 642 -30.74 -3.36 12.22
N GLY A 643 -30.71 -4.70 12.19
CA GLY A 643 -31.28 -5.54 13.25
C GLY A 643 -30.62 -5.31 14.61
N ALA A 644 -29.29 -5.36 14.67
CA ALA A 644 -28.52 -5.18 15.90
C ALA A 644 -28.71 -3.77 16.51
N LEU A 645 -28.61 -2.71 15.70
CA LEU A 645 -28.82 -1.33 16.16
C LEU A 645 -30.27 -1.09 16.59
N THR A 646 -31.25 -1.68 15.90
CA THR A 646 -32.67 -1.61 16.31
C THR A 646 -32.90 -2.29 17.66
N ALA A 647 -32.26 -3.43 17.92
CA ALA A 647 -32.34 -4.09 19.23
C ALA A 647 -31.64 -3.29 20.34
N MET A 648 -30.59 -2.52 20.01
CA MET A 648 -29.90 -1.65 20.97
C MET A 648 -30.65 -0.35 21.27
N ALA A 649 -31.33 0.25 20.28
CA ALA A 649 -32.08 1.50 20.39
C ALA A 649 -33.43 1.45 19.61
N PRO A 650 -34.46 0.75 20.13
CA PRO A 650 -35.72 0.53 19.42
C PRO A 650 -36.44 1.81 18.99
N SER A 651 -36.35 2.86 19.80
CA SER A 651 -36.92 4.20 19.53
C SER A 651 -36.33 4.89 18.29
N ARG A 652 -35.21 4.39 17.73
CA ARG A 652 -34.55 4.95 16.54
C ARG A 652 -34.62 4.05 15.31
N ARG A 653 -35.43 2.98 15.33
CA ARG A 653 -35.61 2.00 14.23
C ARG A 653 -35.76 2.65 12.85
N ALA A 654 -36.59 3.69 12.74
CA ALA A 654 -36.85 4.38 11.47
C ALA A 654 -35.61 5.13 10.94
N ASP A 655 -34.84 5.78 11.82
CA ASP A 655 -33.60 6.47 11.45
C ASP A 655 -32.52 5.47 11.00
N ILE A 656 -32.38 4.37 11.74
CA ILE A 656 -31.41 3.30 11.45
C ILE A 656 -31.71 2.67 10.08
N ALA A 657 -32.97 2.33 9.81
CA ALA A 657 -33.39 1.78 8.53
C ALA A 657 -33.19 2.77 7.36
N HIS A 658 -33.50 4.05 7.57
CA HIS A 658 -33.31 5.10 6.55
C HIS A 658 -31.82 5.38 6.27
N CYS A 659 -30.96 5.36 7.28
CA CYS A 659 -29.51 5.59 7.09
C CYS A 659 -28.79 4.39 6.46
N GLY A 660 -29.28 3.16 6.64
CA GLY A 660 -28.63 1.93 6.19
C GLY A 660 -28.10 1.94 4.75
N PRO A 661 -28.94 2.17 3.71
CA PRO A 661 -28.49 2.15 2.32
C PRO A 661 -27.43 3.21 1.97
N ARG A 662 -27.51 4.40 2.56
CA ARG A 662 -26.51 5.46 2.35
C ARG A 662 -25.20 5.16 3.08
N ALA A 663 -25.28 4.65 4.30
CA ALA A 663 -24.12 4.22 5.07
C ALA A 663 -23.40 3.03 4.41
N LEU A 664 -24.14 2.11 3.77
CA LEU A 664 -23.58 1.00 3.00
C LEU A 664 -22.74 1.52 1.81
N VAL A 665 -23.29 2.43 1.01
CA VAL A 665 -22.56 3.06 -0.11
C VAL A 665 -21.35 3.86 0.38
N ALA A 666 -21.51 4.63 1.47
CA ALA A 666 -20.40 5.35 2.10
C ALA A 666 -19.30 4.41 2.61
N GLY A 667 -19.68 3.24 3.15
CA GLY A 667 -18.74 2.20 3.60
C GLY A 667 -17.96 1.58 2.44
N SER A 668 -18.63 1.27 1.33
CA SER A 668 -17.96 0.80 0.10
C SER A 668 -16.98 1.84 -0.44
N ILE A 669 -17.39 3.11 -0.52
CA ILE A 669 -16.50 4.20 -0.98
C ILE A 669 -15.31 4.41 -0.04
N ALA A 670 -15.47 4.22 1.27
CA ALA A 670 -14.35 4.24 2.21
C ALA A 670 -13.31 3.14 1.92
N CYS A 671 -13.74 1.90 1.61
CA CYS A 671 -12.84 0.83 1.16
C CYS A 671 -12.14 1.15 -0.18
N PHE A 672 -12.84 1.82 -1.10
CA PHE A 672 -12.26 2.21 -2.39
C PHE A 672 -11.23 3.34 -2.24
N ILE A 673 -11.48 4.30 -1.34
CA ILE A 673 -10.56 5.37 -0.98
C ILE A 673 -9.28 4.81 -0.33
N THR A 674 -9.39 3.85 0.59
CA THR A 674 -8.19 3.22 1.18
C THR A 674 -7.41 2.40 0.14
N ALA A 675 -8.08 1.81 -0.86
CA ALA A 675 -7.43 1.13 -1.98
C ALA A 675 -6.63 2.10 -2.88
N CYS A 676 -7.20 3.25 -3.28
CA CYS A 676 -6.48 4.29 -4.02
C CYS A 676 -5.23 4.78 -3.25
N ILE A 677 -5.36 4.97 -1.94
CA ILE A 677 -4.25 5.44 -1.08
C ILE A 677 -3.18 4.34 -0.88
N ALA A 678 -3.57 3.06 -0.87
CA ALA A 678 -2.62 1.94 -0.82
C ALA A 678 -1.81 1.78 -2.11
N GLU A 679 -2.41 2.07 -3.27
CA GLU A 679 -1.73 2.11 -4.57
C GLU A 679 -0.71 3.26 -4.62
N LEU A 680 -1.12 4.47 -4.22
CA LEU A 680 -0.25 5.65 -4.12
C LEU A 680 0.99 5.43 -3.24
N GLY A 681 0.91 4.54 -2.24
CA GLY A 681 2.03 4.17 -1.38
C GLY A 681 3.00 3.11 -1.94
N PHE A 682 2.75 2.56 -3.14
CA PHE A 682 3.42 1.34 -3.61
C PHE A 682 4.68 1.58 -4.47
N GLN A 683 5.82 1.09 -3.97
CA GLN A 683 7.09 0.86 -4.68
C GLN A 683 7.74 2.00 -5.49
N VAL A 684 8.59 2.78 -4.81
CA VAL A 684 9.91 3.19 -5.34
C VAL A 684 10.94 3.02 -4.20
N ASN A 685 12.10 2.41 -4.45
CA ASN A 685 13.21 2.46 -3.48
C ASN A 685 13.88 3.83 -3.61
N PHE A 686 13.74 4.68 -2.59
CA PHE A 686 14.31 6.04 -2.59
C PHE A 686 15.82 6.07 -2.30
N ARG A 687 16.44 4.96 -1.89
CA ARG A 687 17.89 4.90 -1.62
C ARG A 687 18.74 5.14 -2.89
N PRO A 688 18.47 4.52 -4.05
CA PRO A 688 19.11 4.89 -5.31
C PRO A 688 18.97 6.38 -5.67
N VAL A 689 17.74 6.91 -5.58
CA VAL A 689 17.43 8.26 -6.07
C VAL A 689 18.06 9.33 -5.17
N ALA A 690 17.81 9.27 -3.86
CA ALA A 690 18.38 10.21 -2.90
C ALA A 690 19.90 10.03 -2.75
N GLY A 691 20.37 8.78 -2.73
CA GLY A 691 21.80 8.46 -2.65
C GLY A 691 22.58 8.97 -3.87
N GLY A 692 22.00 8.90 -5.07
CA GLY A 692 22.66 9.36 -6.29
C GLY A 692 22.81 10.88 -6.33
N VAL A 693 21.74 11.62 -6.00
CA VAL A 693 21.78 13.08 -5.88
C VAL A 693 22.72 13.53 -4.76
N VAL A 694 22.70 12.87 -3.59
CA VAL A 694 23.63 13.19 -2.49
C VAL A 694 25.08 12.89 -2.87
N LEU A 695 25.36 11.78 -3.55
CA LEU A 695 26.72 11.43 -3.98
C LEU A 695 27.22 12.37 -5.10
N GLN A 696 26.34 12.81 -5.99
CA GLN A 696 26.63 13.83 -7.01
C GLN A 696 26.95 15.20 -6.37
N LEU A 697 26.20 15.62 -5.37
CA LEU A 697 26.49 16.82 -4.57
C LEU A 697 27.81 16.70 -3.80
N ILE A 698 28.13 15.53 -3.25
CA ILE A 698 29.40 15.24 -2.58
C ILE A 698 30.56 15.32 -3.56
N PHE A 699 30.45 14.72 -4.76
CA PHE A 699 31.49 14.83 -5.79
C PHE A 699 31.65 16.27 -6.29
N ALA A 700 30.57 17.01 -6.51
CA ALA A 700 30.63 18.42 -6.89
C ALA A 700 31.34 19.27 -5.82
N ALA A 701 30.96 19.12 -4.55
CA ALA A 701 31.61 19.80 -3.44
C ALA A 701 33.10 19.41 -3.30
N LEU A 702 33.43 18.11 -3.46
CA LEU A 702 34.81 17.64 -3.36
C LEU A 702 35.68 18.19 -4.50
N ILE A 703 35.21 18.08 -5.74
CA ILE A 703 36.00 18.38 -6.94
C ILE A 703 36.07 19.89 -7.22
N LEU A 704 34.92 20.59 -7.15
CA LEU A 704 34.82 21.99 -7.58
C LEU A 704 35.08 22.99 -6.44
N ARG A 705 34.80 22.62 -5.19
CA ARG A 705 34.92 23.54 -4.04
C ARG A 705 36.17 23.34 -3.18
N THR A 706 36.84 22.18 -3.25
CA THR A 706 38.10 21.97 -2.50
C THR A 706 39.33 22.20 -3.39
N SER A 707 40.31 22.93 -2.86
CA SER A 707 41.59 23.17 -3.55
C SER A 707 42.33 21.87 -3.88
N TRP A 708 42.21 20.84 -3.05
CA TRP A 708 42.74 19.51 -3.31
C TRP A 708 42.06 18.84 -4.51
N GLY A 709 40.72 18.84 -4.57
CA GLY A 709 39.96 18.26 -5.67
C GLY A 709 40.21 18.97 -7.00
N TYR A 710 40.25 20.31 -6.98
CA TYR A 710 40.59 21.15 -8.13
C TYR A 710 42.01 20.82 -8.65
N SER A 711 43.00 20.76 -7.75
CA SER A 711 44.38 20.42 -8.10
C SER A 711 44.51 19.01 -8.67
N LEU A 712 43.80 18.04 -8.09
CA LEU A 712 43.81 16.65 -8.55
C LEU A 712 43.19 16.48 -9.94
N PHE A 713 42.02 17.09 -10.19
CA PHE A 713 41.34 16.97 -11.48
C PHE A 713 41.99 17.79 -12.59
N ASN A 714 42.67 18.90 -12.26
CA ASN A 714 43.58 19.57 -13.21
C ASN A 714 44.79 18.67 -13.52
N PHE A 715 45.51 18.16 -12.53
CA PHE A 715 46.66 17.27 -12.76
C PHE A 715 46.30 16.04 -13.60
N LEU A 716 45.15 15.42 -13.36
CA LEU A 716 44.64 14.31 -14.18
C LEU A 716 44.30 14.75 -15.62
N GLY A 717 43.77 15.96 -15.79
CA GLY A 717 43.51 16.57 -17.10
C GLY A 717 44.80 16.90 -17.87
N ASP A 718 45.78 17.51 -17.22
CA ASP A 718 47.08 17.87 -17.80
C ASP A 718 47.85 16.62 -18.25
N ARG A 719 47.88 15.59 -17.38
CA ARG A 719 48.47 14.28 -17.71
C ARG A 719 47.72 13.57 -18.84
N ALA A 720 46.40 13.74 -18.94
CA ALA A 720 45.63 13.21 -20.08
C ALA A 720 45.96 13.95 -21.38
N ALA A 721 46.07 15.28 -21.37
CA ALA A 721 46.47 16.08 -22.53
C ALA A 721 47.90 15.73 -23.01
N GLU A 722 48.85 15.58 -22.10
CA GLU A 722 50.22 15.12 -22.39
C GLU A 722 50.22 13.69 -22.97
N PHE A 723 49.41 12.79 -22.42
CA PHE A 723 49.27 11.43 -22.94
C PHE A 723 48.69 11.40 -24.36
N ILE A 724 47.76 12.30 -24.68
CA ILE A 724 47.20 12.48 -26.03
C ILE A 724 48.27 13.03 -26.99
N ALA A 725 49.20 13.86 -26.54
CA ALA A 725 50.28 14.37 -27.38
C ALA A 725 51.20 13.26 -27.92
N HIS A 726 51.39 12.15 -27.20
CA HIS A 726 52.13 11.00 -27.72
C HIS A 726 51.47 10.37 -28.96
N CYS A 727 50.14 10.41 -29.07
CA CYS A 727 49.42 9.92 -30.24
C CYS A 727 49.75 10.71 -31.53
N GLN A 728 50.12 11.99 -31.40
CA GLN A 728 50.46 12.84 -32.55
C GLN A 728 51.69 12.32 -33.30
N GLN A 729 52.63 11.65 -32.63
CA GLN A 729 53.79 11.02 -33.27
C GLN A 729 53.37 9.88 -34.22
N GLY A 730 52.47 9.00 -33.75
CA GLY A 730 51.88 7.94 -34.58
C GLY A 730 51.01 8.51 -35.71
N SER A 731 50.26 9.57 -35.43
CA SER A 731 49.41 10.26 -36.41
C SER A 731 50.25 10.86 -37.56
N LYS A 732 51.33 11.58 -37.22
CA LYS A 732 52.26 12.15 -38.22
C LYS A 732 53.03 11.08 -39.01
N PHE A 733 53.32 9.93 -38.40
CA PHE A 733 53.93 8.80 -39.09
C PHE A 733 53.00 8.16 -40.14
N VAL A 734 51.71 8.00 -39.84
CA VAL A 734 50.74 7.34 -40.74
C VAL A 734 50.18 8.29 -41.79
N PHE A 735 49.96 9.57 -41.47
CA PHE A 735 49.20 10.52 -42.30
C PHE A 735 50.01 11.74 -42.76
N GLY A 736 51.32 11.78 -42.54
CA GLY A 736 52.16 12.92 -42.92
C GLY A 736 51.78 14.19 -42.16
N GLU A 737 51.74 15.34 -42.83
CA GLU A 737 51.29 16.61 -42.22
C GLU A 737 49.79 16.87 -42.42
N THR A 738 49.15 16.14 -43.34
CA THR A 738 47.72 16.17 -43.67
C THR A 738 46.79 15.95 -42.47
N TYR A 739 47.31 15.34 -41.39
CA TYR A 739 46.55 15.13 -40.15
C TYR A 739 46.04 16.43 -39.48
N GLN A 740 46.67 17.57 -39.77
CA GLN A 740 46.25 18.88 -39.26
C GLN A 740 45.12 19.52 -40.09
N GLU A 741 45.05 19.23 -41.40
CA GLU A 741 44.08 19.86 -42.31
C GLU A 741 42.66 19.33 -42.14
N HIS A 742 42.52 18.04 -41.80
CA HIS A 742 41.26 17.30 -41.84
C HIS A 742 40.92 16.69 -40.47
N PHE A 743 40.72 17.59 -39.49
CA PHE A 743 40.59 17.33 -38.04
C PHE A 743 39.81 16.05 -37.65
N ILE A 744 38.55 15.90 -38.09
CA ILE A 744 37.70 14.76 -37.67
C ILE A 744 38.25 13.42 -38.20
N ALA A 745 38.74 13.40 -39.45
CA ALA A 745 39.17 12.16 -40.10
C ALA A 745 40.57 11.69 -39.69
N PHE A 746 41.47 12.62 -39.29
CA PHE A 746 42.89 12.29 -39.07
C PHE A 746 43.48 12.77 -37.74
N ALA A 747 42.79 13.60 -36.95
CA ALA A 747 43.19 13.92 -35.58
C ALA A 747 42.40 13.12 -34.53
N VAL A 748 41.09 12.94 -34.71
CA VAL A 748 40.25 12.17 -33.75
C VAL A 748 40.52 10.67 -33.81
N LEU A 749 40.52 10.08 -35.01
CA LEU A 749 40.56 8.62 -35.17
C LEU A 749 41.83 7.96 -34.56
N PRO A 750 43.04 8.52 -34.73
CA PRO A 750 44.24 7.94 -34.11
C PRO A 750 44.22 7.99 -32.58
N ILE A 751 43.66 9.05 -32.01
CA ILE A 751 43.53 9.23 -30.56
C ILE A 751 42.62 8.14 -29.97
N GLU A 752 41.49 7.87 -30.60
CA GLU A 752 40.56 6.81 -30.18
C GLU A 752 41.20 5.41 -30.28
N ILE A 753 41.92 5.12 -31.39
CA ILE A 753 42.65 3.85 -31.58
C ILE A 753 43.72 3.66 -30.49
N TYR A 754 44.53 4.69 -30.26
CA TYR A 754 45.60 4.68 -29.26
C TYR A 754 45.04 4.48 -27.84
N PHE A 755 44.01 5.25 -27.46
CA PHE A 755 43.43 5.19 -26.13
C PHE A 755 42.69 3.87 -25.88
N SER A 756 42.02 3.31 -26.89
CA SER A 756 41.38 1.97 -26.80
C SER A 756 42.39 0.84 -26.59
N ALA A 757 43.51 0.87 -27.32
CA ALA A 757 44.60 -0.09 -27.13
C ALA A 757 45.16 -0.01 -25.69
N VAL A 758 45.38 1.20 -25.17
CA VAL A 758 45.87 1.46 -23.81
C VAL A 758 44.87 1.00 -22.74
N ILE A 759 43.58 1.35 -22.87
CA ILE A 759 42.50 0.85 -22.00
C ILE A 759 42.52 -0.68 -21.96
N THR A 760 42.65 -1.33 -23.12
CA THR A 760 42.58 -2.79 -23.23
C THR A 760 43.80 -3.47 -22.59
N VAL A 761 44.98 -2.86 -22.68
CA VAL A 761 46.18 -3.30 -21.92
C VAL A 761 46.00 -3.13 -20.41
N LEU A 762 45.51 -1.97 -19.94
CA LEU A 762 45.27 -1.72 -18.51
C LEU A 762 44.17 -2.62 -17.92
N PHE A 763 43.21 -3.03 -18.75
CA PHE A 763 42.18 -4.00 -18.39
C PHE A 763 42.72 -5.44 -18.34
N HIS A 764 43.56 -5.82 -19.32
CA HIS A 764 44.26 -7.12 -19.36
C HIS A 764 45.21 -7.32 -18.16
N GLN A 765 46.00 -6.29 -17.83
CA GLN A 765 46.85 -6.25 -16.62
C GLN A 765 46.04 -6.23 -15.32
N GLY A 766 44.73 -5.91 -15.39
CA GLY A 766 43.81 -5.93 -14.25
C GLY A 766 43.74 -4.63 -13.44
N ILE A 767 44.57 -3.62 -13.78
CA ILE A 767 44.61 -2.32 -13.09
C ILE A 767 43.27 -1.59 -13.24
N LEU A 768 42.82 -1.39 -14.48
CA LEU A 768 41.54 -0.71 -14.76
C LEU A 768 40.35 -1.53 -14.23
N ARG A 769 40.44 -2.86 -14.29
CA ARG A 769 39.44 -3.76 -13.70
C ARG A 769 39.31 -3.57 -12.19
N ALA A 770 40.42 -3.39 -11.46
CA ALA A 770 40.38 -3.15 -10.02
C ALA A 770 39.70 -1.81 -9.66
N VAL A 771 39.98 -0.76 -10.42
CA VAL A 771 39.33 0.56 -10.26
C VAL A 771 37.82 0.45 -10.47
N ILE A 772 37.37 -0.14 -11.59
CA ILE A 772 35.95 -0.31 -11.92
C ILE A 772 35.24 -1.18 -10.86
N CYS A 773 35.87 -2.27 -10.40
CA CYS A 773 35.33 -3.09 -9.31
C CYS A 773 35.12 -2.29 -8.02
N ASN A 774 36.10 -1.49 -7.61
CA ASN A 774 36.05 -0.77 -6.34
C ASN A 774 35.00 0.37 -6.38
N VAL A 775 34.98 1.16 -7.47
CA VAL A 775 33.99 2.23 -7.65
C VAL A 775 32.57 1.65 -7.81
N GLY A 776 32.40 0.55 -8.56
CA GLY A 776 31.13 -0.16 -8.68
C GLY A 776 30.59 -0.71 -7.36
N ILE A 777 31.47 -1.22 -6.47
CA ILE A 777 31.09 -1.66 -5.11
C ILE A 777 30.67 -0.49 -4.23
N VAL A 778 31.35 0.66 -4.31
CA VAL A 778 30.99 1.88 -3.57
C VAL A 778 29.65 2.43 -4.03
N LEU A 779 29.42 2.53 -5.35
CA LEU A 779 28.13 2.90 -5.93
C LEU A 779 27.02 1.96 -5.47
N GLN A 780 27.24 0.64 -5.54
CA GLN A 780 26.28 -0.36 -5.06
C GLN A 780 25.93 -0.17 -3.57
N PHE A 781 26.92 0.01 -2.69
CA PHE A 781 26.70 0.13 -1.25
C PHE A 781 25.90 1.39 -0.88
N ILE A 782 26.22 2.53 -1.52
CA ILE A 782 25.55 3.81 -1.26
C ILE A 782 24.13 3.80 -1.86
N LEU A 783 24.00 3.33 -3.09
CA LEU A 783 22.77 3.46 -3.89
C LEU A 783 21.79 2.29 -3.71
N ASP A 784 22.15 1.21 -2.99
CA ASP A 784 21.30 0.01 -2.84
C ASP A 784 20.94 -0.67 -4.19
N CYS A 785 21.76 -0.40 -5.22
CA CYS A 785 21.58 -0.87 -6.59
C CYS A 785 22.16 -2.27 -6.80
N THR A 786 21.82 -2.91 -7.91
CA THR A 786 22.29 -4.26 -8.22
C THR A 786 23.76 -4.25 -8.64
N ALA A 787 24.43 -5.40 -8.53
CA ALA A 787 25.88 -5.44 -8.72
C ALA A 787 26.24 -5.18 -10.20
N ALA A 788 25.42 -5.68 -11.12
CA ALA A 788 25.65 -5.53 -12.55
C ALA A 788 25.42 -4.08 -13.04
N GLU A 789 24.35 -3.40 -12.60
CA GLU A 789 24.10 -2.01 -13.02
C GLU A 789 25.12 -1.02 -12.43
N SER A 790 25.53 -1.23 -11.18
CA SER A 790 26.54 -0.40 -10.51
C SER A 790 27.94 -0.56 -11.13
N MET A 791 28.28 -1.78 -11.56
CA MET A 791 29.51 -2.07 -12.30
C MET A 791 29.53 -1.45 -13.70
N VAL A 792 28.41 -1.47 -14.43
CA VAL A 792 28.31 -0.82 -15.75
C VAL A 792 28.39 0.69 -15.62
N ALA A 793 27.65 1.30 -14.69
CA ALA A 793 27.76 2.73 -14.42
C ALA A 793 29.18 3.16 -14.04
N SER A 794 29.92 2.31 -13.30
CA SER A 794 31.34 2.54 -13.02
C SER A 794 32.27 2.33 -14.22
N ALA A 795 31.98 1.38 -15.11
CA ALA A 795 32.80 1.11 -16.30
C ALA A 795 32.65 2.22 -17.34
N ASN A 796 31.41 2.70 -17.52
CA ASN A 796 31.00 3.80 -18.40
C ASN A 796 31.70 5.16 -18.11
N ILE A 797 32.37 5.31 -16.96
CA ILE A 797 33.22 6.49 -16.66
C ILE A 797 34.53 6.47 -17.48
N PHE A 798 35.03 5.27 -17.82
CA PHE A 798 36.35 5.05 -18.42
C PHE A 798 36.29 4.44 -19.82
N VAL A 799 35.35 3.53 -20.06
CA VAL A 799 35.22 2.71 -21.28
C VAL A 799 33.92 3.07 -22.02
N GLY A 800 33.84 2.74 -23.32
CA GLY A 800 32.69 2.99 -24.16
C GLY A 800 31.40 2.26 -23.76
N LEU A 801 30.28 2.79 -24.25
CA LEU A 801 28.91 2.35 -23.94
C LEU A 801 28.61 0.91 -24.37
N ALA A 802 29.34 0.36 -25.35
CA ALA A 802 29.17 -1.01 -25.81
C ALA A 802 30.04 -1.97 -24.99
N GLU A 803 31.27 -1.56 -24.71
CA GLU A 803 32.32 -2.30 -24.03
C GLU A 803 32.03 -2.45 -22.53
N ALA A 804 31.51 -1.40 -21.89
CA ALA A 804 30.99 -1.47 -20.52
C ALA A 804 29.84 -2.48 -20.43
N ALA A 805 28.94 -2.51 -21.42
CA ALA A 805 27.86 -3.50 -21.47
C ALA A 805 28.37 -4.94 -21.71
N MET A 806 29.51 -5.14 -22.39
CA MET A 806 30.15 -6.46 -22.52
C MET A 806 30.57 -7.05 -21.16
N MET A 807 30.94 -6.22 -20.18
CA MET A 807 31.30 -6.68 -18.83
C MET A 807 30.16 -7.42 -18.11
N VAL A 808 28.90 -7.16 -18.49
CA VAL A 808 27.70 -7.81 -17.93
C VAL A 808 26.97 -8.71 -18.92
N ARG A 809 27.59 -9.07 -20.06
CA ARG A 809 27.02 -9.98 -21.06
C ARG A 809 26.40 -11.27 -20.47
N PRO A 810 27.00 -11.96 -19.46
CA PRO A 810 26.38 -13.13 -18.83
C PRO A 810 25.07 -12.83 -18.06
N PHE A 811 24.86 -11.59 -17.64
CA PHE A 811 23.71 -11.15 -16.86
C PHE A 811 22.59 -10.53 -17.71
N LEU A 812 22.87 -10.03 -18.92
CA LEU A 812 21.85 -9.44 -19.81
C LEU A 812 20.57 -10.31 -19.99
N PRO A 813 20.65 -11.65 -20.10
CA PRO A 813 19.44 -12.48 -20.16
C PRO A 813 18.62 -12.48 -18.86
N LEU A 814 19.29 -12.33 -17.71
CA LEU A 814 18.70 -12.42 -16.36
C LEU A 814 18.22 -11.08 -15.80
N MET A 815 18.67 -9.95 -16.36
CA MET A 815 18.34 -8.60 -15.91
C MET A 815 16.86 -8.25 -16.03
N THR A 816 16.33 -7.54 -15.02
CA THR A 816 15.02 -6.90 -15.10
C THR A 816 15.02 -5.77 -16.15
N LYS A 817 13.83 -5.29 -16.55
CA LYS A 817 13.74 -4.13 -17.45
C LYS A 817 14.29 -2.84 -16.80
N SER A 818 14.31 -2.73 -15.46
CA SER A 818 14.92 -1.62 -14.73
C SER A 818 16.45 -1.69 -14.68
N GLU A 819 17.03 -2.88 -14.47
CA GLU A 819 18.48 -3.08 -14.57
C GLU A 819 18.99 -2.81 -15.99
N LEU A 820 18.28 -3.30 -17.01
CA LEU A 820 18.59 -3.04 -18.42
C LEU A 820 18.46 -1.54 -18.76
N HIS A 821 17.43 -0.87 -18.25
CA HIS A 821 17.29 0.58 -18.41
C HIS A 821 18.42 1.36 -17.72
N SER A 822 18.94 0.89 -16.58
CA SER A 822 20.08 1.51 -15.88
C SER A 822 21.41 1.32 -16.60
N VAL A 823 21.62 0.13 -17.17
CA VAL A 823 22.73 -0.16 -18.11
C VAL A 823 22.69 0.80 -19.30
N MET A 824 21.52 0.99 -19.92
CA MET A 824 21.39 1.89 -21.07
C MET A 824 21.51 3.36 -20.68
N THR A 825 20.87 3.80 -19.59
CA THR A 825 20.87 5.20 -19.12
C THR A 825 22.28 5.66 -18.74
N SER A 826 23.05 4.81 -18.05
CA SER A 826 24.43 5.17 -17.68
C SER A 826 25.35 5.32 -18.89
N GLY A 827 25.23 4.45 -19.91
CA GLY A 827 26.02 4.56 -21.14
C GLY A 827 25.68 5.79 -22.01
N LEU A 828 24.50 6.39 -21.84
CA LEU A 828 24.06 7.60 -22.55
C LEU A 828 24.30 8.89 -21.72
N ALA A 829 24.76 8.78 -20.47
CA ALA A 829 24.97 9.90 -19.55
C ALA A 829 26.45 10.26 -19.30
N THR A 830 27.37 9.30 -19.47
CA THR A 830 28.82 9.47 -19.24
C THR A 830 29.61 9.55 -20.55
N ILE A 831 30.87 9.97 -20.47
CA ILE A 831 31.79 10.04 -21.62
C ILE A 831 32.88 8.97 -21.45
N ALA A 832 33.13 8.21 -22.52
CA ALA A 832 34.21 7.23 -22.61
C ALA A 832 35.59 7.92 -22.72
N GLY A 833 36.63 7.38 -22.08
CA GLY A 833 37.95 8.03 -22.02
C GLY A 833 38.57 8.34 -23.39
N GLY A 834 38.45 7.45 -24.36
CA GLY A 834 38.98 7.65 -25.72
C GLY A 834 38.28 8.77 -26.51
N VAL A 835 37.00 9.00 -26.24
CA VAL A 835 36.23 10.09 -26.84
C VAL A 835 36.40 11.39 -26.06
N MET A 836 36.53 11.31 -24.73
CA MET A 836 36.89 12.45 -23.88
C MET A 836 38.20 13.11 -24.34
N ALA A 837 39.18 12.29 -24.76
CA ALA A 837 40.42 12.75 -25.36
C ALA A 837 40.23 13.59 -26.64
N ALA A 838 39.23 13.26 -27.47
CA ALA A 838 38.90 14.03 -28.66
C ALA A 838 38.27 15.40 -28.33
N TYR A 839 37.48 15.52 -27.26
CA TYR A 839 36.96 16.81 -26.82
C TYR A 839 38.05 17.69 -26.19
N ILE A 840 39.03 17.08 -25.51
CA ILE A 840 40.22 17.79 -25.00
C ILE A 840 41.03 18.39 -26.17
N SER A 841 41.19 17.68 -27.29
CA SER A 841 41.84 18.23 -28.49
C SER A 841 41.00 19.26 -29.26
N MET A 842 39.72 19.45 -28.91
CA MET A 842 38.86 20.56 -29.36
C MET A 842 38.94 21.80 -28.43
N GLY A 843 39.83 21.81 -27.44
CA GLY A 843 39.98 22.91 -26.47
C GLY A 843 39.08 22.82 -25.24
N VAL A 844 38.24 21.79 -25.11
CA VAL A 844 37.32 21.65 -23.98
C VAL A 844 38.10 21.28 -22.70
N PRO A 845 38.03 22.06 -21.59
CA PRO A 845 38.89 21.83 -20.44
C PRO A 845 38.69 20.46 -19.78
N ALA A 846 39.74 19.64 -19.80
CA ALA A 846 39.73 18.24 -19.36
C ALA A 846 39.12 18.03 -17.95
N ARG A 847 39.39 18.96 -17.02
CA ARG A 847 38.86 18.97 -15.65
C ARG A 847 37.32 18.87 -15.60
N HIS A 848 36.63 19.55 -16.52
CA HIS A 848 35.17 19.61 -16.55
C HIS A 848 34.59 18.33 -17.16
N LEU A 849 35.23 17.78 -18.20
CA LEU A 849 34.81 16.50 -18.81
C LEU A 849 35.01 15.30 -17.86
N LEU A 850 36.17 15.23 -17.20
CA LEU A 850 36.49 14.19 -16.21
C LEU A 850 35.50 14.22 -15.04
N SER A 851 35.24 15.39 -14.47
CA SER A 851 34.30 15.54 -13.36
C SER A 851 32.84 15.31 -13.80
N ALA A 852 32.45 15.76 -15.00
CA ALA A 852 31.11 15.51 -15.55
C ALA A 852 30.83 14.01 -15.71
N SER A 853 31.78 13.23 -16.25
CA SER A 853 31.61 11.78 -16.43
C SER A 853 31.47 11.05 -15.07
N VAL A 854 32.30 11.41 -14.08
CA VAL A 854 32.22 10.86 -12.71
C VAL A 854 30.90 11.24 -12.01
N MET A 855 30.45 12.50 -12.13
CA MET A 855 29.21 12.98 -11.52
C MET A 855 27.94 12.43 -12.20
N SER A 856 27.98 12.16 -13.50
CA SER A 856 26.84 11.64 -14.25
C SER A 856 26.58 10.15 -14.01
N ALA A 857 27.57 9.36 -13.60
CA ALA A 857 27.35 7.93 -13.27
C ALA A 857 26.33 7.69 -12.14
N PRO A 858 26.42 8.29 -10.93
CA PRO A 858 25.40 8.15 -9.89
C PRO A 858 24.08 8.86 -10.27
N ALA A 859 24.15 9.96 -11.03
CA ALA A 859 22.97 10.66 -11.53
C ALA A 859 22.14 9.78 -12.49
N ALA A 860 22.81 9.07 -13.41
CA ALA A 860 22.18 8.16 -14.34
C ALA A 860 21.48 6.98 -13.66
N LEU A 861 22.06 6.44 -12.57
CA LEU A 861 21.41 5.43 -11.75
C LEU A 861 20.19 6.01 -11.01
N ALA A 862 20.28 7.19 -10.43
CA ALA A 862 19.15 7.86 -9.77
C ALA A 862 18.00 8.16 -10.74
N VAL A 863 18.29 8.76 -11.90
CA VAL A 863 17.28 9.09 -12.92
C VAL A 863 16.72 7.82 -13.57
N SER A 864 17.55 6.79 -13.81
CA SER A 864 17.06 5.50 -14.30
C SER A 864 16.06 4.86 -13.33
N LYS A 865 16.35 4.83 -12.03
CA LYS A 865 15.42 4.26 -11.03
C LYS A 865 14.18 5.13 -10.76
N LEU A 866 14.16 6.39 -11.23
CA LEU A 866 12.99 7.25 -11.24
C LEU A 866 12.14 7.07 -12.52
N VAL A 867 12.77 6.96 -13.69
CA VAL A 867 12.11 6.77 -15.00
C VAL A 867 11.65 5.32 -15.21
N TYR A 868 12.34 4.34 -14.61
CA TYR A 868 12.03 2.92 -14.69
C TYR A 868 12.31 2.23 -13.34
N PRO A 869 11.42 2.38 -12.33
CA PRO A 869 11.63 1.82 -10.99
C PRO A 869 11.69 0.29 -10.95
N GLU A 870 12.36 -0.24 -9.91
CA GLU A 870 12.62 -1.66 -9.73
C GLU A 870 11.40 -2.39 -9.15
N THR A 871 10.51 -2.87 -10.02
CA THR A 871 9.27 -3.59 -9.67
C THR A 871 9.43 -5.10 -9.47
N ARG A 872 10.63 -5.65 -9.73
CA ARG A 872 10.92 -7.09 -9.60
C ARG A 872 12.16 -7.32 -8.75
N LYS A 873 12.19 -8.43 -8.03
CA LYS A 873 13.35 -8.82 -7.21
C LYS A 873 14.50 -9.26 -8.12
N SER A 874 15.52 -8.41 -8.29
CA SER A 874 16.70 -8.72 -9.10
C SER A 874 17.36 -10.04 -8.70
N ARG A 875 17.87 -10.74 -9.71
CA ARG A 875 18.64 -11.98 -9.59
C ARG A 875 20.16 -11.77 -9.68
N THR A 876 20.67 -10.52 -9.79
CA THR A 876 22.11 -10.23 -9.88
C THR A 876 22.67 -9.68 -8.56
N ARG A 877 23.30 -10.55 -7.75
CA ARG A 877 23.84 -10.20 -6.44
C ARG A 877 25.36 -10.06 -6.45
N VAL A 878 25.90 -9.48 -5.37
CA VAL A 878 27.34 -9.23 -5.16
C VAL A 878 28.17 -10.51 -5.34
N GLU A 879 27.62 -11.65 -4.91
CA GLU A 879 28.24 -12.97 -4.97
C GLU A 879 28.45 -13.49 -6.40
N ASP A 880 27.65 -13.02 -7.37
CA ASP A 880 27.70 -13.47 -8.76
C ASP A 880 28.79 -12.70 -9.52
N VAL A 881 28.86 -11.38 -9.32
CA VAL A 881 29.87 -10.50 -9.95
C VAL A 881 31.28 -10.85 -9.48
N ARG A 882 31.47 -11.23 -8.20
CA ARG A 882 32.77 -11.71 -7.70
C ARG A 882 33.28 -12.99 -8.39
N ARG A 883 32.41 -13.75 -9.06
CA ARG A 883 32.77 -14.99 -9.78
C ARG A 883 33.13 -14.78 -11.25
N LEU A 884 33.04 -13.55 -11.78
CA LEU A 884 33.35 -13.25 -13.18
C LEU A 884 34.84 -13.51 -13.52
N LYS A 885 35.12 -14.67 -14.12
CA LYS A 885 36.33 -14.91 -14.90
C LYS A 885 36.19 -14.26 -16.28
N LEU A 886 36.34 -12.93 -16.33
CA LEU A 886 36.58 -12.19 -17.58
C LEU A 886 37.79 -12.81 -18.30
N ALA A 887 37.67 -13.01 -19.61
CA ALA A 887 38.75 -13.56 -20.43
C ALA A 887 39.99 -12.67 -20.39
N ARG A 888 41.17 -13.29 -20.43
CA ARG A 888 42.45 -12.62 -20.65
C ARG A 888 42.94 -12.98 -22.05
N TYR A 889 43.38 -11.99 -22.80
CA TYR A 889 44.25 -12.15 -23.98
C TYR A 889 45.51 -12.95 -23.60
N GLY A 890 46.15 -13.60 -24.58
CA GLY A 890 47.40 -14.35 -24.41
C GLY A 890 48.60 -13.49 -23.99
N GLY A 891 48.57 -12.18 -24.28
CA GLY A 891 49.57 -11.23 -23.79
C GLY A 891 49.24 -9.76 -24.05
N ILE A 892 50.14 -8.87 -23.61
CA ILE A 892 49.97 -7.41 -23.70
C ILE A 892 49.85 -6.92 -25.16
N VAL A 893 50.64 -7.47 -26.08
CA VAL A 893 50.62 -7.09 -27.51
C VAL A 893 49.28 -7.49 -28.16
N GLU A 894 48.76 -8.67 -27.82
CA GLU A 894 47.44 -9.13 -28.28
C GLU A 894 46.32 -8.25 -27.71
N ALA A 895 46.40 -7.87 -26.43
CA ALA A 895 45.46 -6.94 -25.81
C ALA A 895 45.47 -5.55 -26.48
N ALA A 896 46.65 -5.01 -26.79
CA ALA A 896 46.79 -3.75 -27.51
C ALA A 896 46.20 -3.82 -28.93
N GLY A 897 46.55 -4.87 -29.68
CA GLY A 897 46.03 -5.10 -31.04
C GLY A 897 44.51 -5.31 -31.07
N ALA A 898 43.96 -6.07 -30.11
CA ALA A 898 42.52 -6.27 -29.98
C ALA A 898 41.78 -4.97 -29.65
N GLY A 899 42.32 -4.13 -28.76
CA GLY A 899 41.75 -2.81 -28.43
C GLY A 899 41.78 -1.85 -29.63
N ALA A 900 42.88 -1.83 -30.37
CA ALA A 900 43.00 -1.05 -31.61
C ALA A 900 41.96 -1.50 -32.65
N ILE A 901 41.87 -2.80 -32.94
CA ILE A 901 40.91 -3.36 -33.91
C ILE A 901 39.45 -3.11 -33.48
N ALA A 902 39.14 -3.23 -32.18
CA ALA A 902 37.79 -2.97 -31.67
C ALA A 902 37.35 -1.52 -31.93
N SER A 903 38.24 -0.54 -31.71
CA SER A 903 37.93 0.88 -31.92
C SER A 903 37.57 1.22 -33.37
N LEU A 904 38.14 0.52 -34.37
CA LEU A 904 37.79 0.74 -35.79
C LEU A 904 36.29 0.51 -36.06
N SER A 905 35.64 -0.36 -35.30
CA SER A 905 34.18 -0.57 -35.42
C SER A 905 33.36 0.56 -34.81
N VAL A 906 33.85 1.19 -33.73
CA VAL A 906 33.22 2.35 -33.07
C VAL A 906 33.40 3.59 -33.96
N ILE A 907 34.62 3.82 -34.44
CA ILE A 907 34.98 4.83 -35.44
C ILE A 907 34.09 4.73 -36.70
N GLY A 908 33.93 3.52 -37.24
CA GLY A 908 33.06 3.28 -38.41
C GLY A 908 31.61 3.66 -38.14
N ALA A 909 31.09 3.35 -36.94
CA ALA A 909 29.74 3.72 -36.53
C ALA A 909 29.58 5.24 -36.29
N ILE A 910 30.59 5.90 -35.70
CA ILE A 910 30.62 7.36 -35.52
C ILE A 910 30.61 8.06 -36.89
N ALA A 911 31.51 7.66 -37.80
CA ALA A 911 31.62 8.24 -39.14
C ALA A 911 30.33 8.04 -39.95
N ALA A 912 29.76 6.83 -39.95
CA ALA A 912 28.50 6.54 -40.64
C ALA A 912 27.33 7.35 -40.07
N ASN A 913 27.23 7.47 -38.73
CA ASN A 913 26.23 8.32 -38.09
C ASN A 913 26.42 9.79 -38.46
N LEU A 914 27.64 10.35 -38.36
CA LEU A 914 27.89 11.76 -38.69
C LEU A 914 27.53 12.07 -40.14
N ILE A 915 27.93 11.22 -41.10
CA ILE A 915 27.56 11.40 -42.52
C ILE A 915 26.04 11.35 -42.69
N ALA A 916 25.35 10.39 -42.07
CA ALA A 916 23.90 10.27 -42.21
C ALA A 916 23.14 11.45 -41.56
N PHE A 917 23.44 11.79 -40.30
CA PHE A 917 22.74 12.83 -39.55
C PHE A 917 23.06 14.25 -40.06
N VAL A 918 24.27 14.54 -40.54
CA VAL A 918 24.58 15.84 -41.19
C VAL A 918 23.86 15.96 -42.54
N SER A 919 23.77 14.86 -43.31
CA SER A 919 23.00 14.84 -44.57
C SER A 919 21.50 15.06 -44.32
N ILE A 920 20.95 14.43 -43.29
CA ILE A 920 19.56 14.62 -42.84
C ILE A 920 19.34 16.05 -42.32
N LEU A 921 20.29 16.62 -41.56
CA LEU A 921 20.22 18.02 -41.12
C LEU A 921 20.17 18.97 -42.30
N ALA A 922 21.04 18.81 -43.31
CA ALA A 922 21.07 19.66 -44.49
C ALA A 922 19.73 19.61 -45.25
N PHE A 923 19.13 18.43 -45.37
CA PHE A 923 17.79 18.24 -45.95
C PHE A 923 16.68 18.91 -45.11
N ILE A 924 16.70 18.75 -43.79
CA ILE A 924 15.74 19.39 -42.88
C ILE A 924 15.90 20.92 -42.94
N ASN A 925 17.12 21.45 -42.86
CA ASN A 925 17.39 22.88 -42.93
C ASN A 925 16.92 23.50 -44.25
N SER A 926 17.15 22.82 -45.39
CA SER A 926 16.59 23.23 -46.68
C SER A 926 15.05 23.26 -46.65
N THR A 927 14.42 22.22 -46.11
CA THR A 927 12.95 22.10 -46.03
C THR A 927 12.31 23.13 -45.11
N VAL A 928 12.87 23.34 -43.90
CA VAL A 928 12.37 24.30 -42.90
C VAL A 928 12.62 25.74 -43.35
N THR A 929 13.74 26.02 -44.02
CA THR A 929 14.01 27.34 -44.62
C THR A 929 13.01 27.64 -45.74
N TRP A 930 12.73 26.66 -46.61
CA TRP A 930 11.71 26.78 -47.67
C TRP A 930 10.30 27.01 -47.10
N LEU A 931 9.92 26.30 -46.03
CA LEU A 931 8.66 26.55 -45.31
C LEU A 931 8.64 27.95 -44.66
N GLY A 932 9.74 28.41 -44.07
CA GLY A 932 9.85 29.72 -43.45
C GLY A 932 9.62 30.86 -44.43
N TYR A 933 10.26 30.82 -45.61
CA TYR A 933 10.01 31.78 -46.67
C TYR A 933 8.57 31.69 -47.23
N ARG A 934 7.99 30.48 -47.32
CA ARG A 934 6.57 30.30 -47.68
C ARG A 934 5.60 30.86 -46.64
N ALA A 935 6.00 30.92 -45.37
CA ALA A 935 5.24 31.53 -44.27
C ALA A 935 5.47 33.06 -44.14
N GLY A 936 6.24 33.68 -45.04
CA GLY A 936 6.49 35.13 -45.03
C GLY A 936 7.57 35.60 -44.04
N LEU A 937 8.38 34.69 -43.49
CA LEU A 937 9.52 35.07 -42.65
C LEU A 937 10.64 35.68 -43.51
N SER A 938 11.19 36.80 -43.06
CA SER A 938 12.29 37.52 -43.75
C SER A 938 13.69 36.99 -43.41
N PHE A 939 13.80 35.93 -42.61
CA PHE A 939 15.04 35.32 -42.16
C PHE A 939 15.05 33.80 -42.43
N PRO A 940 16.22 33.19 -42.67
CA PRO A 940 16.31 31.74 -42.87
C PRO A 940 15.96 31.00 -41.58
N LEU A 941 14.84 30.28 -41.58
CA LEU A 941 14.41 29.45 -40.46
C LEU A 941 15.14 28.10 -40.50
N THR A 942 16.22 27.96 -39.73
CA THR A 942 16.94 26.69 -39.59
C THR A 942 16.34 25.80 -38.50
N PHE A 943 16.66 24.52 -38.53
CA PHE A 943 16.34 23.56 -37.48
C PHE A 943 17.04 23.93 -36.16
N GLU A 944 18.31 24.36 -36.23
CA GLU A 944 19.03 24.89 -35.06
C GLU A 944 18.31 26.10 -34.43
N PHE A 945 17.76 27.02 -35.23
CA PHE A 945 16.95 28.13 -34.74
C PHE A 945 15.72 27.62 -33.98
N VAL A 946 14.98 26.66 -34.53
CA VAL A 946 13.79 26.06 -33.89
C VAL A 946 14.16 25.34 -32.59
N LEU A 947 15.26 24.57 -32.58
CA LEU A 947 15.78 23.91 -31.39
C LEU A 947 16.22 24.90 -30.30
N SER A 948 16.82 26.04 -30.70
CA SER A 948 17.21 27.09 -29.77
C SER A 948 16.02 27.67 -29.00
N PHE A 949 14.84 27.76 -29.62
CA PHE A 949 13.60 28.15 -28.92
C PHE A 949 13.01 27.00 -28.08
N LEU A 950 13.04 25.76 -28.57
CA LEU A 950 12.50 24.59 -27.86
C LEU A 950 13.22 24.34 -26.53
N PHE A 951 14.55 24.47 -26.50
CA PHE A 951 15.36 24.23 -25.31
C PHE A 951 15.69 25.49 -24.50
N TRP A 952 15.27 26.69 -24.94
CA TRP A 952 15.52 27.94 -24.20
C TRP A 952 15.01 27.92 -22.74
N PRO A 953 13.79 27.41 -22.42
CA PRO A 953 13.33 27.32 -21.03
C PRO A 953 14.19 26.35 -20.19
N LEU A 954 14.72 25.30 -20.80
CA LEU A 954 15.57 24.32 -20.13
C LEU A 954 16.93 24.94 -19.76
N ALA A 955 17.57 25.65 -20.70
CA ALA A 955 18.82 26.36 -20.45
C ALA A 955 18.69 27.40 -19.32
N LEU A 956 17.56 28.13 -19.28
CA LEU A 956 17.25 29.08 -18.21
C LEU A 956 17.12 28.38 -16.83
N VAL A 957 16.38 27.26 -16.76
CA VAL A 957 16.21 26.47 -15.52
C VAL A 957 17.53 25.85 -15.04
N MET A 958 18.49 25.61 -15.94
CA MET A 958 19.82 25.11 -15.63
C MET A 958 20.79 26.19 -15.10
N GLY A 959 20.34 27.43 -14.94
CA GLY A 959 21.16 28.53 -14.40
C GLY A 959 22.05 29.22 -15.43
N VAL A 960 21.84 29.00 -16.73
CA VAL A 960 22.55 29.74 -17.78
C VAL A 960 22.09 31.21 -17.76
N PRO A 961 22.99 32.20 -17.93
CA PRO A 961 22.59 33.61 -18.01
C PRO A 961 21.65 33.87 -19.21
N PRO A 962 20.60 34.72 -19.09
CA PRO A 962 19.59 34.89 -20.15
C PRO A 962 20.12 35.29 -21.54
N ARG A 963 21.26 35.99 -21.59
CA ARG A 963 21.99 36.33 -22.83
C ARG A 963 22.54 35.10 -23.56
N ASP A 964 22.96 34.08 -22.81
CA ASP A 964 23.70 32.92 -23.28
C ASP A 964 22.78 31.70 -23.46
N CYS A 965 21.60 31.70 -22.79
CA CYS A 965 20.58 30.65 -22.85
C CYS A 965 20.24 30.15 -24.26
N ARG A 966 20.18 31.06 -25.25
CA ARG A 966 19.83 30.70 -26.64
C ARG A 966 20.92 29.87 -27.32
N GLN A 967 22.20 30.22 -27.10
CA GLN A 967 23.32 29.44 -27.63
C GLN A 967 23.36 28.06 -26.96
N VAL A 968 23.24 27.99 -25.63
CA VAL A 968 23.24 26.71 -24.90
C VAL A 968 22.05 25.83 -25.30
N ALA A 969 20.87 26.41 -25.52
CA ALA A 969 19.70 25.70 -26.04
C ALA A 969 19.92 25.13 -27.46
N GLU A 970 20.58 25.89 -28.34
CA GLU A 970 20.98 25.40 -29.67
C GLU A 970 21.93 24.20 -29.55
N LEU A 971 22.99 24.31 -28.73
CA LEU A 971 23.97 23.24 -28.53
C LEU A 971 23.35 21.97 -27.93
N ILE A 972 22.43 22.10 -26.95
CA ILE A 972 21.67 20.97 -26.40
C ILE A 972 20.83 20.29 -27.49
N GLY A 973 20.16 21.08 -28.34
CA GLY A 973 19.38 20.54 -29.46
C GLY A 973 20.24 19.82 -30.50
N ILE A 974 21.37 20.42 -30.90
CA ILE A 974 22.37 19.83 -31.81
C ILE A 974 22.87 18.49 -31.26
N LYS A 975 23.23 18.43 -29.97
CA LYS A 975 23.60 17.17 -29.31
C LYS A 975 22.50 16.13 -29.43
N THR A 976 21.29 16.41 -28.95
CA THR A 976 20.23 15.40 -28.82
C THR A 976 19.78 14.83 -30.17
N PHE A 977 19.66 15.66 -31.21
CA PHE A 977 19.16 15.24 -32.52
C PHE A 977 20.23 14.79 -33.50
N LEU A 978 21.49 15.21 -33.32
CA LEU A 978 22.59 14.92 -34.24
C LEU A 978 23.68 14.14 -33.51
N ASN A 979 24.60 14.86 -32.85
CA ASN A 979 25.77 14.30 -32.18
C ASN A 979 26.46 15.36 -31.31
N GLU A 980 26.96 14.96 -30.14
CA GLU A 980 27.75 15.81 -29.23
C GLU A 980 29.05 16.37 -29.84
N PHE A 981 29.72 15.68 -30.77
CA PHE A 981 30.92 16.18 -31.45
C PHE A 981 30.66 17.52 -32.17
N ILE A 982 29.51 17.65 -32.83
CA ILE A 982 29.11 18.88 -33.54
C ILE A 982 28.78 19.98 -32.53
N ALA A 983 28.22 19.63 -31.37
CA ALA A 983 27.95 20.59 -30.30
C ALA A 983 29.25 21.08 -29.63
N TYR A 984 30.20 20.19 -29.34
CA TYR A 984 31.50 20.56 -28.78
C TYR A 984 32.35 21.39 -29.75
N GLN A 985 32.31 21.14 -31.06
CA GLN A 985 32.94 22.00 -32.07
C GLN A 985 32.31 23.41 -32.20
N ARG A 986 31.07 23.61 -31.73
CA ARG A 986 30.38 24.91 -31.67
C ARG A 986 30.38 25.53 -30.26
N LEU A 987 31.05 24.90 -29.28
CA LEU A 987 31.11 25.37 -27.91
C LEU A 987 32.20 26.45 -27.75
N SER A 988 31.83 27.62 -27.25
CA SER A 988 32.78 28.66 -26.83
C SER A 988 33.37 28.34 -25.44
N GLU A 989 34.66 28.64 -25.27
CA GLU A 989 35.44 28.25 -24.08
C GLU A 989 34.86 28.76 -22.74
N SER A 990 34.11 29.86 -22.77
CA SER A 990 33.56 30.53 -21.59
C SER A 990 32.37 29.81 -20.92
N VAL A 991 31.75 28.80 -21.53
CA VAL A 991 30.42 28.30 -21.10
C VAL A 991 30.49 26.99 -20.32
N VAL A 992 31.01 27.03 -19.09
CA VAL A 992 31.20 25.87 -18.20
C VAL A 992 29.92 25.03 -18.02
N ILE A 993 28.75 25.66 -17.84
CA ILE A 993 27.47 24.93 -17.66
C ILE A 993 27.10 24.12 -18.92
N ALA A 994 27.44 24.62 -20.12
CA ALA A 994 27.21 23.88 -21.36
C ALA A 994 28.13 22.65 -21.45
N THR A 995 29.40 22.74 -21.03
CA THR A 995 30.31 21.58 -20.98
C THR A 995 29.73 20.41 -20.17
N TYR A 996 29.08 20.68 -19.03
CA TYR A 996 28.41 19.67 -18.22
C TYR A 996 27.07 19.18 -18.83
N SER A 997 26.32 20.03 -19.53
CA SER A 997 25.06 19.62 -20.18
C SER A 997 25.29 18.78 -21.45
N LEU A 998 26.38 19.08 -22.16
CA LEU A 998 26.80 18.38 -23.35
C LEU A 998 27.50 17.04 -23.04
N CYS A 999 27.93 16.83 -21.80
CA CYS A 999 28.48 15.55 -21.34
C CYS A 999 27.52 14.40 -21.64
N GLY A 1000 28.06 13.24 -22.02
CA GLY A 1000 27.28 12.00 -22.21
C GLY A 1000 26.72 11.82 -23.60
N PHE A 1001 26.69 10.57 -24.08
CA PHE A 1001 26.24 10.16 -25.41
C PHE A 1001 24.71 10.19 -25.61
N SER A 1002 24.03 11.21 -25.08
CA SER A 1002 22.57 11.36 -25.07
C SER A 1002 22.02 11.86 -26.42
N ASN A 1003 22.29 11.11 -27.49
CA ASN A 1003 21.83 11.38 -28.86
C ASN A 1003 21.19 10.15 -29.53
N LEU A 1004 20.46 10.37 -30.63
CA LEU A 1004 19.74 9.31 -31.37
C LEU A 1004 20.67 8.24 -32.00
N GLY A 1005 21.81 8.64 -32.55
CA GLY A 1005 22.80 7.73 -33.15
C GLY A 1005 23.47 6.81 -32.13
N SER A 1006 23.88 7.34 -30.98
CA SER A 1006 24.48 6.58 -29.88
C SER A 1006 23.48 5.66 -29.19
N MET A 1007 22.20 6.07 -29.08
CA MET A 1007 21.11 5.14 -28.72
C MET A 1007 21.02 3.97 -29.71
N GLY A 1008 21.16 4.24 -31.02
CA GLY A 1008 21.20 3.22 -32.07
C GLY A 1008 22.37 2.23 -31.91
N ILE A 1009 23.59 2.74 -31.69
CA ILE A 1009 24.80 1.92 -31.43
C ILE A 1009 24.58 1.02 -30.20
N LEU A 1010 24.06 1.59 -29.10
CA LEU A 1010 23.84 0.88 -27.85
C LEU A 1010 22.77 -0.21 -27.97
N ILE A 1011 21.66 0.06 -28.67
CA ILE A 1011 20.63 -0.94 -29.00
C ILE A 1011 21.23 -2.06 -29.86
N GLY A 1012 22.07 -1.72 -30.85
CA GLY A 1012 22.78 -2.69 -31.70
C GLY A 1012 23.69 -3.62 -30.89
N ALA A 1013 24.58 -3.06 -30.09
CA ALA A 1013 25.53 -3.81 -29.26
C ALA A 1013 24.82 -4.73 -28.24
N LEU A 1014 23.81 -4.21 -27.53
CA LEU A 1014 23.02 -5.01 -26.58
C LEU A 1014 22.23 -6.11 -27.29
N THR A 1015 21.67 -5.84 -28.47
CA THR A 1015 20.92 -6.83 -29.27
C THR A 1015 21.83 -7.94 -29.78
N ALA A 1016 23.06 -7.60 -30.24
CA ALA A 1016 24.05 -8.59 -30.66
C ALA A 1016 24.52 -9.49 -29.49
N MET A 1017 24.58 -8.94 -28.27
CA MET A 1017 24.94 -9.69 -27.07
C MET A 1017 23.81 -10.56 -26.50
N ALA A 1018 22.55 -10.12 -26.62
CA ALA A 1018 21.36 -10.81 -26.12
C ALA A 1018 20.18 -10.76 -27.11
N PRO A 1019 20.22 -11.50 -28.25
CA PRO A 1019 19.22 -11.40 -29.31
C PRO A 1019 17.78 -11.66 -28.85
N SER A 1020 17.59 -12.55 -27.87
CA SER A 1020 16.29 -12.86 -27.27
C SER A 1020 15.65 -11.70 -26.48
N ARG A 1021 16.40 -10.64 -26.16
CA ARG A 1021 15.91 -9.44 -25.46
C ARG A 1021 15.72 -8.23 -26.39
N ARG A 1022 15.81 -8.40 -27.72
CA ARG A 1022 15.72 -7.29 -28.71
C ARG A 1022 14.51 -6.35 -28.49
N ALA A 1023 13.34 -6.89 -28.19
CA ALA A 1023 12.13 -6.11 -27.93
C ALA A 1023 12.24 -5.26 -26.64
N ASP A 1024 12.79 -5.82 -25.55
CA ASP A 1024 13.04 -5.09 -24.30
C ASP A 1024 14.06 -3.96 -24.49
N ILE A 1025 15.15 -4.24 -25.21
CA ILE A 1025 16.23 -3.28 -25.49
C ILE A 1025 15.68 -2.11 -26.31
N ALA A 1026 14.94 -2.39 -27.38
CA ALA A 1026 14.31 -1.38 -28.22
C ALA A 1026 13.27 -0.54 -27.46
N HIS A 1027 12.44 -1.17 -26.61
CA HIS A 1027 11.46 -0.46 -25.78
C HIS A 1027 12.10 0.42 -24.69
N CYS A 1028 13.24 0.01 -24.12
CA CYS A 1028 13.95 0.80 -23.11
C CYS A 1028 14.72 1.98 -23.73
N GLY A 1029 15.22 1.85 -24.97
CA GLY A 1029 16.06 2.85 -25.64
C GLY A 1029 15.59 4.30 -25.53
N PRO A 1030 14.38 4.67 -26.02
CA PRO A 1030 13.91 6.06 -25.98
C PRO A 1030 13.77 6.62 -24.55
N ARG A 1031 13.46 5.78 -23.56
CA ARG A 1031 13.37 6.19 -22.15
C ARG A 1031 14.76 6.39 -21.55
N ALA A 1032 15.71 5.51 -21.88
CA ALA A 1032 17.10 5.61 -21.46
C ALA A 1032 17.82 6.83 -22.08
N LEU A 1033 17.45 7.22 -23.32
CA LEU A 1033 17.91 8.46 -23.95
C LEU A 1033 17.45 9.70 -23.17
N ILE A 1034 16.15 9.78 -22.86
CA ILE A 1034 15.58 10.89 -22.07
C ILE A 1034 16.18 10.90 -20.64
N ALA A 1035 16.27 9.74 -19.99
CA ALA A 1035 16.87 9.61 -18.66
C ALA A 1035 18.36 9.98 -18.65
N GLY A 1036 19.10 9.63 -19.70
CA GLY A 1036 20.51 10.00 -19.89
C GLY A 1036 20.65 11.51 -20.00
N SER A 1037 19.89 12.15 -20.91
CA SER A 1037 19.87 13.61 -21.05
C SER A 1037 19.55 14.32 -19.74
N ILE A 1038 18.53 13.86 -19.00
CA ILE A 1038 18.16 14.43 -17.70
C ILE A 1038 19.29 14.25 -16.67
N ALA A 1039 20.01 13.13 -16.65
CA ALA A 1039 21.16 12.96 -15.76
C ALA A 1039 22.28 13.97 -16.07
N CYS A 1040 22.56 14.23 -17.35
CA CYS A 1040 23.52 15.26 -17.78
C CYS A 1040 23.06 16.68 -17.39
N PHE A 1041 21.77 17.00 -17.56
CA PHE A 1041 21.23 18.29 -17.15
C PHE A 1041 21.28 18.49 -15.63
N ILE A 1042 20.98 17.45 -14.84
CA ILE A 1042 21.15 17.50 -13.37
C ILE A 1042 22.63 17.67 -13.00
N THR A 1043 23.56 16.99 -13.68
CA THR A 1043 25.01 17.20 -13.49
C THR A 1043 25.40 18.66 -13.76
N ALA A 1044 24.86 19.30 -14.79
CA ALA A 1044 25.09 20.72 -15.08
C ALA A 1044 24.48 21.66 -14.03
N CYS A 1045 23.23 21.43 -13.60
CA CYS A 1045 22.61 22.18 -12.50
C CYS A 1045 23.42 22.07 -11.21
N VAL A 1046 23.89 20.85 -10.88
CA VAL A 1046 24.71 20.61 -9.69
C VAL A 1046 26.08 21.29 -9.82
N ALA A 1047 26.74 21.25 -10.98
CA ALA A 1047 27.97 21.99 -11.20
C ALA A 1047 27.77 23.50 -11.01
N GLY A 1048 26.68 24.07 -11.56
CA GLY A 1048 26.31 25.48 -11.41
C GLY A 1048 26.06 25.95 -9.97
N LEU A 1049 25.86 25.04 -9.01
CA LEU A 1049 25.77 25.36 -7.58
C LEU A 1049 27.13 25.50 -6.87
N PHE A 1050 28.24 25.08 -7.51
CA PHE A 1050 29.58 25.06 -6.92
C PHE A 1050 30.65 25.81 -7.73
N VAL A 1051 30.41 26.05 -9.03
CA VAL A 1051 31.22 26.94 -9.89
C VAL A 1051 31.01 28.39 -9.44
N THR A 1052 32.08 29.20 -9.37
CA THR A 1052 32.01 30.60 -8.91
C THR A 1052 32.04 31.60 -10.07
N ASP A 1053 31.72 32.87 -9.82
CA ASP A 1053 31.78 33.92 -10.86
C ASP A 1053 33.17 34.06 -11.50
N ALA A 1054 34.25 33.73 -10.77
CA ALA A 1054 35.62 33.71 -11.29
C ALA A 1054 35.91 32.53 -12.25
N ASP A 1055 35.12 31.45 -12.18
CA ASP A 1055 35.17 30.32 -13.11
C ASP A 1055 34.23 30.52 -14.30
N LEU A 1056 33.12 31.25 -14.09
CA LEU A 1056 32.16 31.66 -15.13
C LEU A 1056 32.66 32.83 -15.98
N VAL A 1057 33.58 33.64 -15.44
CA VAL A 1057 34.26 34.74 -16.13
C VAL A 1057 35.77 34.52 -16.08
N MET A 1058 36.21 33.47 -16.77
CA MET A 1058 37.56 33.44 -17.33
C MET A 1058 37.66 34.61 -18.32
N ASN A 1059 38.32 35.71 -17.92
CA ASN A 1059 38.55 36.86 -18.79
C ASN A 1059 39.41 36.44 -20.00
N PHE A 1060 38.95 36.81 -21.20
CA PHE A 1060 39.80 37.01 -22.37
C PHE A 1060 40.48 38.40 -22.28
#